data_AF-A0A485L4C1-F1
#
_entry.id   AF-A0A485L4C1-F1
#
_cell.length_a   1.000
_cell.length_b   1.000
_cell.length_c   1.000
_cell.angle_alpha   90.00
_cell.angle_beta   90.00
_cell.angle_gamma   90.00
#
_symmetry.space_group_name_H-M   'P 1'
#
loop_
_entity.id
_entity.type
_entity.pdbx_description
1 polymer ?
#
loop_
_entity_poly.entity_id
_entity_poly.type
_entity_poly.pdbx_seq_one_letter_code
_entity_poly.pdbx_strand_id
1 'polypeptide(L)'
;MADQLVPSTPPLGLTLGFFKHFVDLHGGRDVFQGLSTECVCNRFVKPFTKASQVSLVEHVRRHGLEDGDTYAKDATWFVSHAWSYLFLDVVDALDAFFADQGVAGDDIAVWFCMFNNNQHSDDDAHGFHYWAGSFQLALVAIQNVVMVLSPWNNPTTLTRTWCVFEMYVASVTNARFEVAMGATQLDAFFADIQDANAFGKMLATIKSEASKTEVVTDRDGIVETLSRAKIKFADLDRMLLAVLQDWVSRTVQRKFQASTEAKARAQWSTVMGHLQCDQSLWAAAQTWFEKAVAIYRNELQGEDPAMWKALAYVAFATCKRNQPRLEWEPLFDEALTNQQQQLGYEHDDTLTTMYLLGWQYIVHGEFERGMPLLTTCFEMRRRRFGADAEATLDVMNAIGMGHSKQANVAEAEAWTKECYDRRRRVLGDDHPNTMSSAYNLALEYSKGGKLDSATAMFDCVYKTRCRVLGPDHDQTWSAYSRVGNLHRLQGQYDRAEAILRACVEASTRLGQPKPLALLYTINLGMACFGAGNTDAAQSYLGQAHTGYKELYGPAHGDAQFTLYWRCLVAMAMDGWETLDQLAQAEQDMQEAMSFHDTWTFSGCTSGTHKEKARGLLFTCSKCPKYAWRACGPCVKTAASFCSHAKSAWETLKPPARFLQEKRLTLLAQLTNWSEYQKYCQVYAAYCAKFEVPKDEQVEFVQPWSVRPPMWLLATALISVFVCRTWCPQH
;
A
#
# COMPACT_ATOMS: atom_id res chain seq x y z
N MET A 1 -10.60 -30.19 14.18
CA MET A 1 -11.74 -30.29 15.11
C MET A 1 -12.98 -29.51 14.64
N ALA A 2 -13.00 -28.95 13.41
CA ALA A 2 -14.21 -28.36 12.84
C ALA A 2 -15.28 -29.43 12.48
N ASP A 3 -14.88 -30.69 12.23
CA ASP A 3 -15.78 -31.75 11.73
C ASP A 3 -16.62 -32.50 12.79
N GLN A 4 -16.76 -31.98 14.02
CA GLN A 4 -17.58 -32.63 15.07
C GLN A 4 -18.50 -31.68 15.85
N LEU A 5 -18.87 -30.54 15.28
CA LEU A 5 -19.85 -29.64 15.88
C LEU A 5 -21.22 -29.89 15.24
N VAL A 6 -21.96 -30.86 15.76
CA VAL A 6 -23.40 -31.02 15.47
C VAL A 6 -24.13 -29.78 16.00
N PRO A 7 -25.04 -29.14 15.25
CA PRO A 7 -25.79 -27.99 15.76
C PRO A 7 -26.60 -28.44 16.98
N SER A 8 -26.17 -28.00 18.16
CA SER A 8 -26.92 -28.11 19.39
C SER A 8 -28.04 -27.07 19.38
N THR A 9 -29.13 -27.35 20.09
CA THR A 9 -30.16 -26.35 20.41
C THR A 9 -29.48 -25.08 20.95
N PRO A 10 -29.88 -23.88 20.52
CA PRO A 10 -29.31 -22.64 21.04
C PRO A 10 -29.41 -22.61 22.57
N PRO A 11 -28.37 -22.13 23.28
CA PRO A 11 -28.49 -21.92 24.71
C PRO A 11 -29.57 -20.87 24.98
N LEU A 12 -30.24 -20.98 26.12
CA LEU A 12 -31.16 -19.94 26.56
C LEU A 12 -30.40 -18.63 26.79
N GLY A 13 -31.06 -17.51 26.51
CA GLY A 13 -30.63 -16.16 26.83
C GLY A 13 -31.75 -15.41 27.55
N LEU A 14 -31.51 -14.14 27.87
CA LEU A 14 -32.51 -13.25 28.44
C LEU A 14 -32.93 -12.21 27.40
N THR A 15 -34.22 -11.88 27.38
CA THR A 15 -34.73 -10.83 26.49
C THR A 15 -34.29 -9.44 26.96
N LEU A 16 -34.22 -8.47 26.04
CA LEU A 16 -33.90 -7.09 26.43
C LEU A 16 -34.99 -6.49 27.33
N GLY A 17 -36.25 -6.92 27.14
CA GLY A 17 -37.35 -6.61 28.04
C GLY A 17 -37.07 -7.05 29.48
N PHE A 18 -36.39 -8.18 29.68
CA PHE A 18 -35.96 -8.58 31.02
C PHE A 18 -34.94 -7.62 31.61
N PHE A 19 -33.99 -7.08 30.84
CA PHE A 19 -33.00 -6.14 31.38
C PHE A 19 -33.66 -4.85 31.87
N LYS A 20 -34.68 -4.35 31.15
CA LYS A 20 -35.50 -3.21 31.58
C LYS A 20 -36.25 -3.53 32.86
N HIS A 21 -36.94 -4.67 32.88
CA HIS A 21 -37.67 -5.15 34.05
C HIS A 21 -36.75 -5.34 35.27
N PHE A 22 -35.56 -5.90 35.07
CA PHE A 22 -34.57 -6.13 36.12
C PHE A 22 -34.09 -4.83 36.76
N VAL A 23 -33.89 -3.79 35.94
CA VAL A 23 -33.56 -2.44 36.42
C VAL A 23 -34.71 -1.89 37.25
N ASP A 24 -35.95 -1.98 36.76
CA ASP A 24 -37.13 -1.49 37.47
C ASP A 24 -37.35 -2.21 38.81
N LEU A 25 -37.18 -3.54 38.83
CA LEU A 25 -37.27 -4.39 40.01
C LEU A 25 -36.30 -3.97 41.13
N HIS A 26 -35.13 -3.42 40.75
CA HIS A 26 -34.07 -3.03 41.68
C HIS A 26 -33.98 -1.51 41.91
N GLY A 27 -35.08 -0.78 41.67
CA GLY A 27 -35.21 0.64 42.02
C GLY A 27 -34.98 1.61 40.86
N GLY A 28 -34.98 1.12 39.62
CA GLY A 28 -34.95 1.95 38.41
C GLY A 28 -33.55 2.40 37.99
N ARG A 29 -33.50 3.14 36.86
CA ARG A 29 -32.25 3.51 36.18
C ARG A 29 -31.29 4.34 37.03
N ASP A 30 -31.79 5.20 37.91
CA ASP A 30 -30.96 6.06 38.77
C ASP A 30 -30.02 5.24 39.67
N VAL A 31 -30.46 4.07 40.12
CA VAL A 31 -29.65 3.16 40.96
C VAL A 31 -28.50 2.51 40.18
N PHE A 32 -28.70 2.30 38.87
CA PHE A 32 -27.75 1.66 37.98
C PHE A 32 -26.80 2.65 37.31
N GLN A 33 -27.06 3.95 37.45
CA GLN A 33 -26.27 5.01 36.81
C GLN A 33 -24.79 4.94 37.23
N GLY A 34 -23.90 4.90 36.25
CA GLY A 34 -22.45 4.85 36.48
C GLY A 34 -21.92 3.50 36.98
N LEU A 35 -22.76 2.46 37.08
CA LEU A 35 -22.30 1.12 37.45
C LEU A 35 -21.82 0.34 36.23
N SER A 36 -20.63 -0.26 36.33
CA SER A 36 -20.16 -1.23 35.36
C SER A 36 -20.99 -2.51 35.40
N THR A 37 -20.91 -3.27 34.32
CA THR A 37 -21.47 -4.61 34.16
C THR A 37 -20.98 -5.55 35.28
N GLU A 38 -19.70 -5.46 35.66
CA GLU A 38 -19.15 -6.17 36.83
C GLU A 38 -19.80 -5.73 38.16
N CYS A 39 -19.93 -4.42 38.39
CA CYS A 39 -20.58 -3.88 39.59
C CYS A 39 -22.03 -4.35 39.70
N VAL A 40 -22.75 -4.38 38.58
CA VAL A 40 -24.13 -4.88 38.53
C VAL A 40 -24.20 -6.37 38.87
N CYS A 41 -23.28 -7.18 38.31
CA CYS A 41 -23.17 -8.60 38.63
C CYS A 41 -23.00 -8.82 40.15
N ASN A 42 -22.06 -8.11 40.76
CA ASN A 42 -21.75 -8.28 42.18
C ASN A 42 -22.84 -7.72 43.12
N ARG A 43 -23.45 -6.58 42.77
CA ARG A 43 -24.38 -5.86 43.66
C ARG A 43 -25.84 -6.33 43.55
N PHE A 44 -26.27 -6.81 42.38
CA PHE A 44 -27.67 -7.16 42.14
C PHE A 44 -27.83 -8.61 41.72
N VAL A 45 -27.06 -9.08 40.73
CA VAL A 45 -27.24 -10.43 40.17
C VAL A 45 -26.90 -11.52 41.19
N LYS A 46 -25.69 -11.49 41.78
CA LYS A 46 -25.27 -12.48 42.78
C LYS A 46 -26.24 -12.55 43.97
N PRO A 47 -26.67 -11.43 44.58
CA PRO A 47 -27.71 -11.47 45.61
C PRO A 47 -29.04 -12.06 45.13
N PHE A 48 -29.49 -11.69 43.93
CA PHE A 48 -30.75 -12.15 43.37
C PHE A 48 -30.77 -13.67 43.12
N THR A 49 -29.67 -14.23 42.63
CA THR A 49 -29.55 -15.68 42.37
C THR A 49 -29.02 -16.48 43.57
N LYS A 50 -28.79 -15.84 44.72
CA LYS A 50 -28.14 -16.46 45.89
C LYS A 50 -28.88 -17.69 46.40
N ALA A 51 -30.22 -17.66 46.43
CA ALA A 51 -31.01 -18.77 46.95
C ALA A 51 -30.95 -20.02 46.04
N SER A 52 -30.83 -19.82 44.72
CA SER A 52 -30.84 -20.91 43.75
C SER A 52 -29.45 -21.40 43.36
N GLN A 53 -28.40 -20.58 43.56
CA GLN A 53 -27.00 -20.91 43.21
C GLN A 53 -26.81 -21.33 41.74
N VAL A 54 -27.67 -20.84 40.85
CA VAL A 54 -27.60 -21.05 39.38
C VAL A 54 -27.38 -19.72 38.66
N SER A 55 -27.10 -19.77 37.36
CA SER A 55 -27.00 -18.58 36.53
C SER A 55 -28.30 -17.75 36.54
N LEU A 56 -28.21 -16.45 36.24
CA LEU A 56 -29.38 -15.58 36.19
C LEU A 56 -30.41 -16.07 35.17
N VAL A 57 -29.98 -16.51 33.99
CA VAL A 57 -30.87 -17.09 32.96
C VAL A 57 -31.69 -18.24 33.55
N GLU A 58 -31.02 -19.17 34.23
CA GLU A 58 -31.68 -20.35 34.78
C GLU A 58 -32.52 -20.02 36.01
N HIS A 59 -32.12 -19.02 36.81
CA HIS A 59 -32.92 -18.51 37.90
C HIS A 59 -34.24 -17.91 37.39
N VAL A 60 -34.19 -17.05 36.36
CA VAL A 60 -35.39 -16.43 35.77
C VAL A 60 -36.31 -17.49 35.20
N ARG A 61 -35.76 -18.47 34.46
CA ARG A 61 -36.54 -19.58 33.91
C ARG A 61 -37.23 -20.43 34.99
N ARG A 62 -36.54 -20.71 36.10
CA ARG A 62 -37.06 -21.59 37.17
C ARG A 62 -37.92 -20.87 38.21
N HIS A 63 -37.69 -19.58 38.42
CA HIS A 63 -38.16 -18.85 39.62
C HIS A 63 -38.67 -17.42 39.34
N GLY A 64 -38.64 -16.93 38.10
CA GLY A 64 -38.97 -15.54 37.77
C GLY A 64 -40.45 -15.29 37.39
N LEU A 65 -41.15 -14.56 38.27
CA LEU A 65 -42.24 -13.60 37.98
C LEU A 65 -43.31 -14.01 36.95
N GLU A 66 -44.31 -14.80 37.37
CA GLU A 66 -45.56 -15.18 36.66
C GLU A 66 -45.45 -15.77 35.22
N ASP A 67 -44.37 -15.54 34.46
CA ASP A 67 -44.14 -15.91 33.07
C ASP A 67 -42.62 -16.05 32.75
N GLY A 68 -41.90 -16.96 33.44
CA GLY A 68 -40.45 -17.17 33.25
C GLY A 68 -40.00 -17.49 31.82
N ASP A 69 -40.87 -18.16 31.04
CA ASP A 69 -40.64 -18.48 29.61
C ASP A 69 -40.79 -17.25 28.69
N THR A 70 -41.37 -16.15 29.18
CA THR A 70 -41.46 -14.89 28.43
C THR A 70 -40.11 -14.17 28.38
N TYR A 71 -39.30 -14.29 29.44
CA TYR A 71 -38.01 -13.61 29.57
C TYR A 71 -36.80 -14.48 29.22
N ALA A 72 -36.89 -15.79 29.46
CA ALA A 72 -35.84 -16.75 29.10
C ALA A 72 -36.23 -17.51 27.84
N LYS A 73 -35.59 -17.22 26.71
CA LYS A 73 -35.84 -17.84 25.39
C LYS A 73 -34.54 -18.31 24.75
N ASP A 74 -34.63 -19.09 23.67
CA ASP A 74 -33.45 -19.45 22.87
C ASP A 74 -32.70 -18.19 22.42
N ALA A 75 -31.41 -18.12 22.74
CA ALA A 75 -30.59 -16.97 22.38
C ALA A 75 -30.41 -16.90 20.86
N THR A 76 -30.67 -15.72 20.31
CA THR A 76 -30.53 -15.45 18.86
C THR A 76 -29.28 -14.64 18.55
N TRP A 77 -28.70 -13.98 19.56
CA TRP A 77 -27.49 -13.17 19.46
C TRP A 77 -26.54 -13.41 20.63
N PHE A 78 -25.26 -13.46 20.34
CA PHE A 78 -24.17 -13.49 21.30
C PHE A 78 -23.64 -12.08 21.52
N VAL A 79 -23.54 -11.64 22.76
CA VAL A 79 -23.08 -10.28 23.12
C VAL A 79 -21.61 -10.30 23.53
N SER A 80 -20.77 -9.69 22.70
CA SER A 80 -19.37 -9.40 23.02
C SER A 80 -19.25 -8.01 23.67
N HIS A 81 -18.71 -7.94 24.89
CA HIS A 81 -18.56 -6.69 25.64
C HIS A 81 -17.42 -6.76 26.68
N ALA A 82 -17.06 -5.61 27.25
CA ALA A 82 -16.17 -5.52 28.41
C ALA A 82 -16.97 -5.39 29.72
N TRP A 83 -16.58 -6.15 30.76
CA TRP A 83 -17.18 -6.10 32.10
C TRP A 83 -16.96 -4.75 32.81
N SER A 84 -16.02 -3.96 32.32
CA SER A 84 -15.77 -2.58 32.76
C SER A 84 -16.75 -1.57 32.17
N TYR A 85 -17.55 -1.95 31.16
CA TYR A 85 -18.52 -1.04 30.54
C TYR A 85 -19.70 -0.78 31.45
N LEU A 86 -20.24 0.44 31.36
CA LEU A 86 -21.46 0.81 32.06
C LEU A 86 -22.62 -0.08 31.59
N PHE A 87 -23.34 -0.66 32.54
CA PHE A 87 -24.41 -1.61 32.24
C PHE A 87 -25.52 -0.98 31.41
N LEU A 88 -25.97 0.22 31.77
CA LEU A 88 -27.01 0.93 31.04
C LEU A 88 -26.58 1.26 29.61
N ASP A 89 -25.32 1.68 29.40
CA ASP A 89 -24.79 1.95 28.06
C ASP A 89 -24.80 0.70 27.17
N VAL A 90 -24.50 -0.47 27.75
CA VAL A 90 -24.54 -1.76 27.03
C VAL A 90 -25.97 -2.12 26.65
N VAL A 91 -26.93 -2.00 27.58
CA VAL A 91 -28.34 -2.30 27.31
C VAL A 91 -28.91 -1.34 26.27
N ASP A 92 -28.65 -0.04 26.40
CA ASP A 92 -29.13 0.98 25.47
C ASP A 92 -28.51 0.82 24.07
N ALA A 93 -27.23 0.41 23.98
CA ALA A 93 -26.58 0.09 22.71
C ALA A 93 -27.23 -1.09 21.99
N LEU A 94 -27.60 -2.14 22.74
CA LEU A 94 -28.29 -3.30 22.20
C LEU A 94 -29.71 -2.92 21.74
N ASP A 95 -30.46 -2.21 22.59
CA ASP A 95 -31.80 -1.72 22.23
C ASP A 95 -31.79 -0.91 20.93
N ALA A 96 -30.84 0.04 20.79
CA ALA A 96 -30.69 0.83 19.57
C ALA A 96 -30.35 -0.05 18.36
N PHE A 97 -29.42 -0.99 18.51
CA PHE A 97 -29.00 -1.90 17.44
C PHE A 97 -30.14 -2.78 16.92
N PHE A 98 -31.00 -3.30 17.80
CA PHE A 98 -32.11 -4.15 17.39
C PHE A 98 -33.32 -3.38 16.87
N ALA A 99 -33.57 -2.19 17.42
CA ALA A 99 -34.54 -1.26 16.86
C ALA A 99 -34.20 -0.92 15.40
N ASP A 100 -32.91 -0.70 15.10
CA ASP A 100 -32.40 -0.45 13.75
C ASP A 100 -32.60 -1.63 12.79
N GLN A 101 -32.71 -2.85 13.30
CA GLN A 101 -33.01 -4.05 12.50
C GLN A 101 -34.52 -4.29 12.33
N GLY A 102 -35.37 -3.43 12.89
CA GLY A 102 -36.83 -3.56 12.81
C GLY A 102 -37.38 -4.70 13.66
N VAL A 103 -36.64 -5.14 14.68
CA VAL A 103 -37.06 -6.23 15.57
C VAL A 103 -37.37 -5.64 16.95
N ALA A 104 -38.53 -5.98 17.51
CA ALA A 104 -38.88 -5.57 18.87
C ALA A 104 -37.92 -6.23 19.86
N GLY A 105 -37.20 -5.43 20.67
CA GLY A 105 -36.19 -5.93 21.60
C GLY A 105 -36.71 -6.94 22.63
N ASP A 106 -38.01 -6.92 22.91
CA ASP A 106 -38.66 -7.82 23.87
C ASP A 106 -38.80 -9.26 23.35
N ASP A 107 -38.70 -9.47 22.03
CA ASP A 107 -38.72 -10.79 21.40
C ASP A 107 -37.34 -11.42 21.22
N ILE A 108 -36.26 -10.64 21.43
CA ILE A 108 -34.89 -11.07 21.20
C ILE A 108 -34.25 -11.48 22.53
N ALA A 109 -34.00 -12.77 22.70
CA ALA A 109 -33.12 -13.25 23.76
C ALA A 109 -31.65 -13.18 23.31
N VAL A 110 -30.80 -12.64 24.19
CA VAL A 110 -29.37 -12.53 23.97
C VAL A 110 -28.60 -13.42 24.94
N TRP A 111 -27.54 -14.05 24.45
CA TRP A 111 -26.55 -14.71 25.27
C TRP A 111 -25.54 -13.67 25.73
N PHE A 112 -25.50 -13.45 27.03
CA PHE A 112 -24.70 -12.42 27.67
C PHE A 112 -23.89 -13.05 28.80
N CYS A 113 -22.56 -13.10 28.66
CA CYS A 113 -21.70 -13.91 29.53
C CYS A 113 -21.88 -13.63 31.03
N MET A 114 -22.20 -12.38 31.40
CA MET A 114 -22.49 -12.01 32.78
C MET A 114 -23.69 -12.78 33.37
N PHE A 115 -24.70 -13.09 32.57
CA PHE A 115 -25.97 -13.70 33.02
C PHE A 115 -26.08 -15.18 32.70
N ASN A 116 -25.46 -15.62 31.60
CA ASN A 116 -25.51 -16.98 31.11
C ASN A 116 -24.61 -17.94 31.89
N ASN A 117 -23.44 -17.47 32.32
CA ASN A 117 -22.54 -18.24 33.16
C ASN A 117 -23.05 -18.23 34.63
N ASN A 118 -22.69 -19.23 35.43
CA ASN A 118 -23.06 -19.25 36.84
C ASN A 118 -22.24 -18.21 37.61
N GLN A 119 -22.88 -17.27 38.31
CA GLN A 119 -22.18 -16.23 39.06
C GLN A 119 -21.62 -16.71 40.41
N HIS A 120 -21.92 -17.96 40.80
CA HIS A 120 -21.50 -18.58 42.06
C HIS A 120 -20.47 -19.70 41.87
N SER A 121 -20.10 -20.06 40.64
CA SER A 121 -19.00 -21.00 40.39
C SER A 121 -17.66 -20.32 40.73
N ASP A 122 -16.76 -21.06 41.38
CA ASP A 122 -15.38 -20.60 41.59
C ASP A 122 -14.70 -20.43 40.22
N ASP A 123 -14.49 -19.18 39.79
CA ASP A 123 -13.79 -18.88 38.54
C ASP A 123 -12.38 -19.48 38.51
N ASP A 124 -11.74 -19.65 39.68
CA ASP A 124 -10.43 -20.30 39.85
C ASP A 124 -10.46 -21.83 39.64
N ALA A 125 -11.63 -22.47 39.64
CA ALA A 125 -11.77 -23.92 39.47
C ALA A 125 -11.83 -24.36 37.99
N HIS A 126 -12.08 -23.43 37.07
CA HIS A 126 -12.30 -23.72 35.66
C HIS A 126 -11.16 -23.17 34.77
N GLY A 127 -10.39 -24.08 34.15
CA GLY A 127 -9.33 -23.69 33.22
C GLY A 127 -9.84 -23.24 31.84
N PHE A 128 -8.96 -22.64 31.04
CA PHE A 128 -9.24 -22.11 29.69
C PHE A 128 -10.16 -22.99 28.83
N HIS A 129 -9.91 -24.31 28.77
CA HIS A 129 -10.68 -25.23 27.92
C HIS A 129 -12.17 -25.33 28.28
N TYR A 130 -12.52 -25.17 29.57
CA TYR A 130 -13.92 -25.15 29.98
C TYR A 130 -14.63 -23.93 29.40
N TRP A 131 -14.06 -22.74 29.63
CA TRP A 131 -14.62 -21.49 29.13
C TRP A 131 -14.63 -21.46 27.60
N ALA A 132 -13.52 -21.78 26.96
CA ALA A 132 -13.42 -21.86 25.50
C ALA A 132 -14.48 -22.81 24.91
N GLY A 133 -14.72 -23.95 25.54
CA GLY A 133 -15.79 -24.89 25.15
C GLY A 133 -17.18 -24.27 25.27
N SER A 134 -17.51 -23.65 26.41
CA SER A 134 -18.82 -23.02 26.61
C SER A 134 -19.07 -21.85 25.64
N PHE A 135 -18.08 -20.98 25.44
CA PHE A 135 -18.17 -19.89 24.47
C PHE A 135 -18.31 -20.42 23.04
N GLN A 136 -17.50 -21.41 22.66
CA GLN A 136 -17.54 -22.01 21.33
C GLN A 136 -18.89 -22.68 21.05
N LEU A 137 -19.43 -23.46 21.98
CA LEU A 137 -20.74 -24.11 21.83
C LEU A 137 -21.85 -23.08 21.65
N ALA A 138 -21.87 -22.01 22.47
CA ALA A 138 -22.86 -20.96 22.36
C ALA A 138 -22.76 -20.25 21.00
N LEU A 139 -21.57 -19.82 20.59
CA LEU A 139 -21.35 -19.11 19.32
C LEU A 139 -21.69 -19.98 18.10
N VAL A 140 -21.31 -21.26 18.11
CA VAL A 140 -21.64 -22.21 17.05
C VAL A 140 -23.15 -22.42 16.93
N ALA A 141 -23.89 -22.43 18.03
CA ALA A 141 -25.34 -22.61 18.01
C ALA A 141 -26.08 -21.33 17.59
N ILE A 142 -25.60 -20.16 18.04
CA ILE A 142 -26.28 -18.86 17.85
C ILE A 142 -26.00 -18.24 16.46
N GLN A 143 -24.76 -18.34 15.96
CA GLN A 143 -24.32 -17.82 14.65
C GLN A 143 -24.50 -16.30 14.39
N ASN A 144 -24.92 -15.52 15.38
CA ASN A 144 -24.94 -14.06 15.33
C ASN A 144 -24.20 -13.48 16.53
N VAL A 145 -23.27 -12.57 16.26
CA VAL A 145 -22.45 -11.88 17.27
C VAL A 145 -22.67 -10.39 17.12
N VAL A 146 -22.99 -9.73 18.22
CA VAL A 146 -23.02 -8.28 18.32
C VAL A 146 -21.97 -7.83 19.34
N MET A 147 -21.06 -6.97 18.89
CA MET A 147 -20.02 -6.39 19.72
C MET A 147 -20.40 -4.98 20.14
N VAL A 148 -20.43 -4.74 21.44
CA VAL A 148 -20.63 -3.38 21.98
C VAL A 148 -19.30 -2.64 21.97
N LEU A 149 -19.27 -1.50 21.29
CA LEU A 149 -18.06 -0.68 21.09
C LEU A 149 -18.10 0.58 21.97
N SER A 150 -17.20 0.67 22.96
CA SER A 150 -17.08 1.84 23.85
C SER A 150 -15.66 2.00 24.46
N PRO A 151 -15.07 3.21 24.50
CA PRO A 151 -15.39 4.34 23.64
C PRO A 151 -15.11 3.99 22.17
N TRP A 152 -15.76 4.67 21.22
CA TRP A 152 -15.64 4.31 19.80
C TRP A 152 -14.21 4.48 19.25
N ASN A 153 -13.49 5.52 19.70
CA ASN A 153 -12.16 5.91 19.18
C ASN A 153 -10.98 5.14 19.79
N ASN A 154 -11.18 4.46 20.92
CA ASN A 154 -10.20 3.58 21.56
C ASN A 154 -10.92 2.43 22.29
N PRO A 155 -11.49 1.48 21.55
CA PRO A 155 -12.44 0.52 22.09
C PRO A 155 -11.79 -0.50 23.02
N THR A 156 -12.18 -0.49 24.29
CA THR A 156 -11.62 -1.40 25.30
C THR A 156 -11.88 -2.87 24.95
N THR A 157 -13.05 -3.23 24.42
CA THR A 157 -13.39 -4.60 24.00
C THR A 157 -12.34 -5.18 23.05
N LEU A 158 -11.84 -4.38 22.09
CA LEU A 158 -10.87 -4.82 21.08
C LEU A 158 -9.46 -4.97 21.61
N THR A 159 -9.20 -4.55 22.85
CA THR A 159 -7.93 -4.79 23.53
C THR A 159 -7.93 -6.06 24.36
N ARG A 160 -9.05 -6.79 24.47
CA ARG A 160 -9.18 -7.98 25.33
C ARG A 160 -8.92 -9.28 24.54
N THR A 161 -8.17 -10.20 25.13
CA THR A 161 -7.85 -11.49 24.48
C THR A 161 -9.10 -12.35 24.25
N TRP A 162 -10.10 -12.31 25.14
CA TRP A 162 -11.36 -13.03 24.92
C TRP A 162 -12.19 -12.50 23.74
N CYS A 163 -12.12 -11.21 23.42
CA CYS A 163 -12.73 -10.69 22.18
C CYS A 163 -12.04 -11.29 20.94
N VAL A 164 -10.72 -11.50 20.99
CA VAL A 164 -9.99 -12.20 19.92
C VAL A 164 -10.46 -13.64 19.76
N PHE A 165 -10.77 -14.32 20.86
CA PHE A 165 -11.36 -15.66 20.80
C PHE A 165 -12.77 -15.66 20.17
N GLU A 166 -13.63 -14.71 20.56
CA GLU A 166 -14.98 -14.56 19.99
C GLU A 166 -14.93 -14.28 18.47
N MET A 167 -14.03 -13.38 18.04
CA MET A 167 -13.77 -13.13 16.62
C MET A 167 -13.24 -14.37 15.90
N TYR A 168 -12.37 -15.15 16.54
CA TYR A 168 -11.89 -16.42 16.00
C TYR A 168 -13.04 -17.40 15.79
N VAL A 169 -13.88 -17.62 16.80
CA VAL A 169 -15.01 -18.56 16.70
C VAL A 169 -15.96 -18.08 15.60
N ALA A 170 -16.31 -16.80 15.59
CA ALA A 170 -17.16 -16.22 14.56
C ALA A 170 -16.57 -16.39 13.15
N SER A 171 -15.25 -16.24 13.00
CA SER A 171 -14.54 -16.44 11.74
C SER A 171 -14.62 -17.89 11.27
N VAL A 172 -14.36 -18.87 12.14
CA VAL A 172 -14.37 -20.30 11.75
C VAL A 172 -15.76 -20.86 11.53
N THR A 173 -16.78 -20.28 12.18
CA THR A 173 -18.17 -20.70 11.98
C THR A 173 -18.88 -19.91 10.89
N ASN A 174 -18.24 -18.87 10.33
CA ASN A 174 -18.86 -17.91 9.44
C ASN A 174 -20.12 -17.26 10.06
N ALA A 175 -20.05 -16.97 11.36
CA ALA A 175 -21.13 -16.28 12.08
C ALA A 175 -21.22 -14.83 11.61
N ARG A 176 -22.45 -14.29 11.61
CA ARG A 176 -22.67 -12.86 11.39
C ARG A 176 -22.05 -12.07 12.54
N PHE A 177 -21.22 -11.07 12.24
CA PHE A 177 -20.56 -10.23 13.24
C PHE A 177 -20.92 -8.76 12.99
N GLU A 178 -21.53 -8.11 13.97
CA GLU A 178 -22.04 -6.74 13.88
C GLU A 178 -21.56 -5.89 15.08
N VAL A 179 -21.72 -4.58 14.96
CA VAL A 179 -21.33 -3.61 15.98
C VAL A 179 -22.55 -2.85 16.50
N ALA A 180 -22.67 -2.81 17.82
CA ALA A 180 -23.63 -1.98 18.55
C ALA A 180 -22.91 -0.86 19.30
N MET A 181 -23.56 0.30 19.36
CA MET A 181 -23.01 1.50 19.99
C MET A 181 -24.14 2.28 20.66
N GLY A 182 -23.93 2.71 21.91
CA GLY A 182 -24.89 3.53 22.64
C GLY A 182 -24.98 4.94 22.06
N ALA A 183 -26.12 5.62 22.28
CA ALA A 183 -26.41 6.93 21.67
C ALA A 183 -25.30 7.96 21.90
N THR A 184 -24.77 8.07 23.13
CA THR A 184 -23.69 9.01 23.46
C THR A 184 -22.39 8.72 22.69
N GLN A 185 -22.03 7.45 22.53
CA GLN A 185 -20.85 7.07 21.74
C GLN A 185 -21.10 7.27 20.24
N LEU A 186 -22.33 7.06 19.77
CA LEU A 186 -22.71 7.30 18.39
C LEU A 186 -22.65 8.80 18.03
N ASP A 187 -23.06 9.68 18.95
CA ASP A 187 -22.90 11.12 18.80
C ASP A 187 -21.43 11.55 18.76
N ALA A 188 -20.60 10.98 19.63
CA ALA A 188 -19.15 11.19 19.60
C ALA A 188 -18.53 10.71 18.28
N PHE A 189 -18.94 9.53 17.79
CA PHE A 189 -18.55 9.02 16.49
C PHE A 189 -18.92 9.98 15.35
N PHE A 190 -20.16 10.50 15.32
CA PHE A 190 -20.59 11.44 14.29
C PHE A 190 -19.85 12.79 14.37
N ALA A 191 -19.48 13.24 15.57
CA ALA A 191 -18.64 14.43 15.73
C ALA A 191 -17.25 14.20 15.13
N ASP A 192 -16.62 13.07 15.46
CA ASP A 192 -15.23 12.79 15.11
C ASP A 192 -15.06 12.37 13.64
N ILE A 193 -15.96 11.56 13.08
CA ILE A 193 -15.84 11.00 11.71
C ILE A 193 -15.89 12.05 10.59
N GLN A 194 -16.22 13.30 10.94
CA GLN A 194 -16.09 14.43 10.03
C GLN A 194 -14.61 14.78 9.74
N ASP A 195 -13.69 14.44 10.65
CA ASP A 195 -12.24 14.36 10.36
C ASP A 195 -11.96 13.06 9.59
N ALA A 196 -11.46 13.19 8.36
CA ALA A 196 -11.12 12.06 7.50
C ALA A 196 -10.08 11.11 8.14
N ASN A 197 -9.28 11.57 9.10
CA ASN A 197 -8.30 10.73 9.78
C ASN A 197 -8.85 10.01 11.03
N ALA A 198 -10.06 10.34 11.50
CA ALA A 198 -10.59 9.81 12.76
C ALA A 198 -10.71 8.27 12.73
N PHE A 199 -11.15 7.71 11.60
CA PHE A 199 -11.22 6.27 11.42
C PHE A 199 -9.81 5.64 11.42
N GLY A 200 -8.86 6.22 10.68
CA GLY A 200 -7.47 5.75 10.64
C GLY A 200 -6.79 5.76 12.02
N LYS A 201 -7.06 6.77 12.85
CA LYS A 201 -6.60 6.86 14.25
C LYS A 201 -7.15 5.72 15.09
N MET A 202 -8.46 5.47 15.00
CA MET A 202 -9.10 4.36 15.71
C MET A 202 -8.51 3.01 15.26
N LEU A 203 -8.35 2.79 13.95
CA LEU A 203 -7.75 1.56 13.42
C LEU A 203 -6.32 1.33 13.91
N ALA A 204 -5.53 2.39 14.07
CA ALA A 204 -4.16 2.30 14.57
C ALA A 204 -4.08 1.80 16.02
N THR A 205 -5.17 1.92 16.80
CA THR A 205 -5.25 1.37 18.17
C THR A 205 -5.49 -0.14 18.20
N ILE A 206 -5.94 -0.73 17.09
CA ILE A 206 -6.39 -2.12 17.03
C ILE A 206 -5.22 -3.04 16.61
N LYS A 207 -4.86 -3.94 17.51
CA LYS A 207 -3.87 -5.00 17.25
C LYS A 207 -4.18 -6.21 18.12
N SER A 208 -4.85 -7.23 17.56
CA SER A 208 -5.25 -8.43 18.30
C SER A 208 -4.06 -9.16 18.94
N GLU A 209 -2.89 -9.11 18.28
CA GLU A 209 -1.64 -9.62 18.83
C GLU A 209 -1.23 -8.92 20.13
N ALA A 210 -1.54 -7.63 20.30
CA ALA A 210 -1.26 -6.86 21.51
C ALA A 210 -2.39 -6.94 22.56
N SER A 211 -3.37 -7.85 22.38
CA SER A 211 -4.48 -8.00 23.32
C SER A 211 -4.01 -8.39 24.73
N LYS A 212 -4.74 -7.88 25.72
CA LYS A 212 -4.48 -8.03 27.15
C LYS A 212 -5.46 -9.04 27.75
N THR A 213 -4.97 -9.82 28.70
CA THR A 213 -5.75 -10.76 29.51
C THR A 213 -5.41 -10.55 30.98
N GLU A 214 -6.38 -10.76 31.85
CA GLU A 214 -6.17 -10.78 33.31
C GLU A 214 -5.50 -12.09 33.75
N VAL A 215 -5.84 -13.21 33.08
CA VAL A 215 -5.27 -14.53 33.33
C VAL A 215 -4.31 -14.90 32.19
N VAL A 216 -3.02 -15.01 32.50
CA VAL A 216 -1.96 -15.22 31.48
C VAL A 216 -2.17 -16.49 30.67
N THR A 217 -2.64 -17.58 31.30
CA THR A 217 -2.87 -18.87 30.65
C THR A 217 -3.94 -18.84 29.57
N ASP A 218 -4.89 -17.90 29.63
CA ASP A 218 -5.93 -17.75 28.60
C ASP A 218 -5.33 -17.34 27.25
N ARG A 219 -4.32 -16.47 27.29
CA ARG A 219 -3.64 -16.03 26.06
C ARG A 219 -2.85 -17.18 25.43
N ASP A 220 -2.17 -17.98 26.23
CA ASP A 220 -1.45 -19.17 25.74
C ASP A 220 -2.43 -20.16 25.09
N GLY A 221 -3.58 -20.41 25.72
CA GLY A 221 -4.64 -21.25 25.17
C GLY A 221 -5.22 -20.74 23.85
N ILE A 222 -5.39 -19.43 23.72
CA ILE A 222 -5.86 -18.79 22.47
C ILE A 222 -4.80 -18.90 21.38
N VAL A 223 -3.53 -18.61 21.68
CA VAL A 223 -2.42 -18.75 20.72
C VAL A 223 -2.31 -20.19 20.21
N GLU A 224 -2.45 -21.18 21.10
CA GLU A 224 -2.46 -22.60 20.72
C GLU A 224 -3.65 -22.93 19.82
N THR A 225 -4.85 -22.46 20.17
CA THR A 225 -6.08 -22.67 19.39
C THR A 225 -5.96 -22.10 17.98
N LEU A 226 -5.48 -20.86 17.86
CA LEU A 226 -5.23 -20.20 16.58
C LEU A 226 -4.21 -20.97 15.74
N SER A 227 -3.11 -21.40 16.36
CA SER A 227 -2.06 -22.18 15.70
C SER A 227 -2.59 -23.50 15.15
N ARG A 228 -3.40 -24.22 15.93
CA ARG A 228 -4.06 -25.47 15.51
C ARG A 228 -5.05 -25.25 14.37
N ALA A 229 -5.76 -24.13 14.37
CA ALA A 229 -6.68 -23.74 13.30
C ALA A 229 -5.98 -23.16 12.06
N LYS A 230 -4.66 -22.93 12.12
CA LYS A 230 -3.86 -22.24 11.09
C LYS A 230 -4.36 -20.81 10.81
N ILE A 231 -4.92 -20.16 11.82
CA ILE A 231 -5.38 -18.76 11.78
C ILE A 231 -4.35 -17.91 12.50
N LYS A 232 -4.00 -16.76 11.92
CA LYS A 232 -3.09 -15.77 12.53
C LYS A 232 -3.90 -14.63 13.12
N PHE A 233 -3.34 -13.93 14.11
CA PHE A 233 -3.93 -12.68 14.62
C PHE A 233 -4.21 -11.66 13.51
N ALA A 234 -3.35 -11.60 12.49
CA ALA A 234 -3.56 -10.76 11.32
C ALA A 234 -4.82 -11.11 10.53
N ASP A 235 -5.25 -12.37 10.51
CA ASP A 235 -6.48 -12.78 9.82
C ASP A 235 -7.72 -12.26 10.58
N LEU A 236 -7.67 -12.27 11.91
CA LEU A 236 -8.72 -11.74 12.79
C LEU A 236 -8.79 -10.21 12.73
N ASP A 237 -7.63 -9.54 12.75
CA ASP A 237 -7.55 -8.08 12.54
C ASP A 237 -8.26 -7.71 11.23
N ARG A 238 -8.02 -8.42 10.13
CA ARG A 238 -8.68 -8.12 8.84
C ARG A 238 -10.18 -8.33 8.87
N MET A 239 -10.65 -9.42 9.48
CA MET A 239 -12.09 -9.66 9.65
C MET A 239 -12.74 -8.47 10.36
N LEU A 240 -12.14 -8.06 11.48
CA LEU A 240 -12.65 -6.95 12.29
C LEU A 240 -12.60 -5.61 11.53
N LEU A 241 -11.48 -5.31 10.88
CA LEU A 241 -11.31 -4.08 10.08
C LEU A 241 -12.38 -4.00 8.98
N ALA A 242 -12.67 -5.12 8.30
CA ALA A 242 -13.71 -5.18 7.28
C ALA A 242 -15.12 -4.93 7.86
N VAL A 243 -15.44 -5.55 9.00
CA VAL A 243 -16.72 -5.32 9.71
C VAL A 243 -16.86 -3.86 10.12
N LEU A 244 -15.82 -3.26 10.71
CA LEU A 244 -15.84 -1.87 11.14
C LEU A 244 -15.99 -0.91 9.95
N GLN A 245 -15.29 -1.16 8.85
CA GLN A 245 -15.37 -0.33 7.66
C GLN A 245 -16.75 -0.37 6.99
N ASP A 246 -17.37 -1.55 6.91
CA ASP A 246 -18.74 -1.70 6.43
C ASP A 246 -19.75 -1.02 7.37
N TRP A 247 -19.60 -1.23 8.68
CA TRP A 247 -20.45 -0.59 9.69
C TRP A 247 -20.38 0.94 9.64
N VAL A 248 -19.17 1.52 9.54
CA VAL A 248 -18.98 2.98 9.42
C VAL A 248 -19.68 3.49 8.16
N SER A 249 -19.46 2.81 7.01
CA SER A 249 -20.05 3.22 5.73
C SER A 249 -21.58 3.18 5.77
N ARG A 250 -22.16 2.09 6.28
CA ARG A 250 -23.63 1.95 6.44
C ARG A 250 -24.19 2.98 7.42
N THR A 251 -23.50 3.26 8.52
CA THR A 251 -23.98 4.17 9.56
C THR A 251 -23.97 5.62 9.10
N VAL A 252 -22.90 6.08 8.42
CA VAL A 252 -22.86 7.42 7.82
C VAL A 252 -23.88 7.55 6.68
N GLN A 253 -24.06 6.51 5.87
CA GLN A 253 -25.08 6.52 4.80
C GLN A 253 -26.51 6.66 5.37
N ARG A 254 -26.83 5.95 6.46
CA ARG A 254 -28.12 6.11 7.15
C ARG A 254 -28.28 7.50 7.74
N LYS A 255 -27.23 8.06 8.35
CA LYS A 255 -27.23 9.45 8.86
C LYS A 255 -27.50 10.46 7.74
N PHE A 256 -26.90 10.26 6.56
CA PHE A 256 -27.18 11.06 5.38
C PHE A 256 -28.67 10.96 4.97
N GLN A 257 -29.24 9.74 4.92
CA GLN A 257 -30.64 9.52 4.53
C GLN A 257 -31.64 10.09 5.53
N ALA A 258 -31.35 10.02 6.84
CA ALA A 258 -32.19 10.53 7.90
C ALA A 258 -32.14 12.06 8.06
N SER A 259 -31.11 12.72 7.51
CA SER A 259 -30.93 14.16 7.61
C SER A 259 -31.91 14.89 6.68
N THR A 260 -32.72 15.80 7.22
CA THR A 260 -33.66 16.63 6.44
C THR A 260 -33.04 17.97 6.02
N GLU A 261 -32.17 18.54 6.86
CA GLU A 261 -31.48 19.80 6.59
C GLU A 261 -30.49 19.66 5.42
N ALA A 262 -30.57 20.58 4.44
CA ALA A 262 -29.71 20.55 3.25
C ALA A 262 -28.21 20.63 3.61
N LYS A 263 -27.84 21.49 4.56
CA LYS A 263 -26.45 21.63 5.02
C LYS A 263 -25.91 20.34 5.62
N ALA A 264 -26.67 19.72 6.53
CA ALA A 264 -26.28 18.44 7.11
C ALA A 264 -26.15 17.34 6.04
N ARG A 265 -27.10 17.25 5.08
CA ARG A 265 -26.99 16.29 3.97
C ARG A 265 -25.74 16.52 3.13
N ALA A 266 -25.39 17.76 2.80
CA ALA A 266 -24.19 18.06 2.03
C ALA A 266 -22.89 17.70 2.79
N GLN A 267 -22.86 17.96 4.10
CA GLN A 267 -21.75 17.57 4.98
C GLN A 267 -21.58 16.04 5.02
N TRP A 268 -22.65 15.28 5.27
CA TRP A 268 -22.58 13.81 5.29
C TRP A 268 -22.24 13.21 3.92
N SER A 269 -22.69 13.84 2.83
CA SER A 269 -22.26 13.47 1.47
C SER A 269 -20.76 13.64 1.28
N THR A 270 -20.16 14.70 1.84
CA THR A 270 -18.71 14.92 1.81
C THR A 270 -17.95 13.89 2.66
N VAL A 271 -18.45 13.56 3.86
CA VAL A 271 -17.87 12.50 4.71
C VAL A 271 -17.88 11.15 3.98
N MET A 272 -19.00 10.80 3.34
CA MET A 272 -19.06 9.59 2.50
C MET A 272 -18.01 9.62 1.38
N GLY A 273 -17.83 10.76 0.71
CA GLY A 273 -16.78 10.94 -0.29
C GLY A 273 -15.37 10.63 0.25
N HIS A 274 -15.03 11.12 1.46
CA HIS A 274 -13.75 10.81 2.11
C HIS A 274 -13.61 9.31 2.43
N LEU A 275 -14.65 8.67 2.98
CA LEU A 275 -14.63 7.22 3.26
C LEU A 275 -14.42 6.38 1.98
N GLN A 276 -14.96 6.81 0.84
CA GLN A 276 -14.72 6.18 -0.45
C GLN A 276 -13.29 6.42 -0.97
N CYS A 277 -12.69 7.59 -0.69
CA CYS A 277 -11.28 7.86 -0.98
C CYS A 277 -10.34 6.92 -0.20
N ASP A 278 -10.64 6.66 1.08
CA ASP A 278 -9.84 5.74 1.91
C ASP A 278 -9.87 4.31 1.35
N GLN A 279 -10.98 3.92 0.73
CA GLN A 279 -11.15 2.65 0.02
C GLN A 279 -10.59 2.66 -1.41
N SER A 280 -10.00 3.77 -1.86
CA SER A 280 -9.54 3.98 -3.24
C SER A 280 -10.65 3.83 -4.30
N LEU A 281 -11.91 4.03 -3.92
CA LEU A 281 -13.09 3.98 -4.80
C LEU A 281 -13.35 5.36 -5.42
N TRP A 282 -12.42 5.83 -6.25
CA TRP A 282 -12.40 7.22 -6.76
C TRP A 282 -13.66 7.64 -7.54
N ALA A 283 -14.28 6.74 -8.28
CA ALA A 283 -15.53 7.03 -9.00
C ALA A 283 -16.70 7.25 -8.04
N ALA A 284 -16.86 6.37 -7.03
CA ALA A 284 -17.89 6.53 -6.01
C ALA A 284 -17.63 7.80 -5.17
N ALA A 285 -16.37 8.06 -4.81
CA ALA A 285 -15.98 9.28 -4.09
C ALA A 285 -16.38 10.54 -4.86
N GLN A 286 -16.07 10.60 -6.17
CA GLN A 286 -16.47 11.71 -7.03
C GLN A 286 -17.98 11.94 -7.01
N THR A 287 -18.78 10.88 -7.19
CA THR A 287 -20.25 10.98 -7.17
C THR A 287 -20.77 11.56 -5.85
N TRP A 288 -20.19 11.16 -4.72
CA TRP A 288 -20.56 11.71 -3.41
C TRP A 288 -20.17 13.18 -3.23
N PHE A 289 -19.01 13.60 -3.73
CA PHE A 289 -18.62 15.01 -3.71
C PHE A 289 -19.47 15.86 -4.67
N GLU A 290 -19.76 15.38 -5.88
CA GLU A 290 -20.66 16.05 -6.83
C GLU A 290 -22.06 16.21 -6.25
N LYS A 291 -22.55 15.20 -5.53
CA LYS A 291 -23.82 15.27 -4.81
C LYS A 291 -23.80 16.34 -3.71
N ALA A 292 -22.70 16.46 -2.97
CA ALA A 292 -22.55 17.54 -1.97
C ALA A 292 -22.58 18.91 -2.65
N VAL A 293 -21.81 19.10 -3.72
CA VAL A 293 -21.80 20.35 -4.52
C VAL A 293 -23.19 20.68 -5.06
N ALA A 294 -23.93 19.70 -5.55
CA ALA A 294 -25.29 19.88 -6.06
C ALA A 294 -26.26 20.38 -4.96
N ILE A 295 -26.17 19.83 -3.75
CA ILE A 295 -27.00 20.28 -2.62
C ILE A 295 -26.63 21.73 -2.25
N TYR A 296 -25.34 22.03 -2.12
CA TYR A 296 -24.88 23.40 -1.82
C TYR A 296 -25.33 24.41 -2.87
N ARG A 297 -25.20 24.07 -4.16
CA ARG A 297 -25.51 24.98 -5.26
C ARG A 297 -27.02 25.17 -5.46
N ASN A 298 -27.79 24.08 -5.41
CA ASN A 298 -29.21 24.11 -5.80
C ASN A 298 -30.14 24.40 -4.61
N GLU A 299 -29.83 23.87 -3.43
CA GLU A 299 -30.72 23.99 -2.26
C GLU A 299 -30.27 25.12 -1.32
N LEU A 300 -28.96 25.30 -1.15
CA LEU A 300 -28.37 26.38 -0.35
C LEU A 300 -27.92 27.59 -1.18
N GLN A 301 -28.30 27.63 -2.46
CA GLN A 301 -28.06 28.75 -3.40
C GLN A 301 -26.58 29.19 -3.52
N GLY A 302 -25.64 28.30 -3.17
CA GLY A 302 -24.20 28.59 -3.20
C GLY A 302 -23.71 29.55 -2.11
N GLU A 303 -24.50 29.80 -1.06
CA GLU A 303 -24.13 30.73 0.02
C GLU A 303 -23.11 30.15 1.00
N ASP A 304 -23.06 28.82 1.15
CA ASP A 304 -22.17 28.16 2.10
C ASP A 304 -20.75 27.95 1.53
N PRO A 305 -19.70 28.54 2.13
CA PRO A 305 -18.32 28.41 1.63
C PRO A 305 -17.78 26.97 1.61
N ALA A 306 -18.39 26.04 2.37
CA ALA A 306 -18.01 24.62 2.36
C ALA A 306 -18.18 23.95 0.98
N MET A 307 -19.02 24.52 0.11
CA MET A 307 -19.19 24.06 -1.28
C MET A 307 -17.85 23.99 -2.02
N TRP A 308 -16.98 24.97 -1.81
CA TRP A 308 -15.71 25.05 -2.52
C TRP A 308 -14.74 23.96 -2.10
N LYS A 309 -14.78 23.55 -0.82
CA LYS A 309 -14.01 22.39 -0.35
C LYS A 309 -14.50 21.12 -1.07
N ALA A 310 -15.81 20.92 -1.15
CA ALA A 310 -16.39 19.78 -1.87
C ALA A 310 -16.00 19.80 -3.37
N LEU A 311 -16.01 20.98 -4.01
CA LEU A 311 -15.58 21.15 -5.40
C LEU A 311 -14.10 20.79 -5.62
N ALA A 312 -13.22 21.20 -4.70
CA ALA A 312 -11.80 20.81 -4.73
C ALA A 312 -11.62 19.29 -4.62
N TYR A 313 -12.46 18.60 -3.84
CA TYR A 313 -12.44 17.14 -3.77
C TYR A 313 -13.05 16.45 -5.00
N VAL A 314 -14.02 17.06 -5.68
CA VAL A 314 -14.44 16.61 -7.03
C VAL A 314 -13.24 16.65 -7.97
N ALA A 315 -12.54 17.78 -8.03
CA ALA A 315 -11.35 17.95 -8.87
C ALA A 315 -10.28 16.90 -8.54
N PHE A 316 -10.01 16.68 -7.26
CA PHE A 316 -9.07 15.66 -6.79
C PHE A 316 -9.47 14.23 -7.23
N ALA A 317 -10.75 13.87 -7.07
CA ALA A 317 -11.25 12.56 -7.51
C ALA A 317 -11.15 12.39 -9.04
N THR A 318 -11.45 13.45 -9.80
CA THR A 318 -11.25 13.52 -11.26
C THR A 318 -9.79 13.29 -11.65
N CYS A 319 -8.82 13.89 -10.94
CA CYS A 319 -7.39 13.61 -11.14
C CYS A 319 -7.03 12.15 -10.87
N LYS A 320 -7.56 11.56 -9.79
CA LYS A 320 -7.28 10.15 -9.42
C LYS A 320 -7.82 9.15 -10.42
N ARG A 321 -8.85 9.53 -11.18
CA ARG A 321 -9.38 8.78 -12.32
C ARG A 321 -8.60 9.00 -13.62
N ASN A 322 -7.44 9.65 -13.54
CA ASN A 322 -6.54 9.93 -14.65
C ASN A 322 -7.21 10.71 -15.80
N GLN A 323 -8.15 11.62 -15.45
CA GLN A 323 -8.78 12.50 -16.44
C GLN A 323 -7.83 13.63 -16.87
N PRO A 324 -7.99 14.16 -18.10
CA PRO A 324 -7.15 15.23 -18.60
C PRO A 324 -7.18 16.48 -17.71
N ARG A 325 -6.07 17.21 -17.71
CA ARG A 325 -5.90 18.46 -16.94
C ARG A 325 -7.04 19.46 -17.09
N LEU A 326 -7.53 19.62 -18.32
CA LEU A 326 -8.60 20.55 -18.67
C LEU A 326 -9.92 20.27 -17.92
N GLU A 327 -10.11 19.07 -17.38
CA GLU A 327 -11.32 18.70 -16.65
C GLU A 327 -11.24 19.01 -15.15
N TRP A 328 -10.04 19.08 -14.56
CA TRP A 328 -9.86 19.24 -13.11
C TRP A 328 -9.22 20.56 -12.69
N GLU A 329 -8.34 21.15 -13.50
CA GLU A 329 -7.68 22.41 -13.14
C GLU A 329 -8.67 23.57 -12.97
N PRO A 330 -9.67 23.76 -13.87
CA PRO A 330 -10.64 24.84 -13.69
C PRO A 330 -11.46 24.72 -12.39
N LEU A 331 -11.74 23.49 -11.94
CA LEU A 331 -12.48 23.24 -10.70
C LEU A 331 -11.65 23.66 -9.47
N PHE A 332 -10.34 23.40 -9.47
CA PHE A 332 -9.46 23.88 -8.41
C PHE A 332 -9.31 25.41 -8.44
N ASP A 333 -9.15 26.00 -9.62
CA ASP A 333 -9.01 27.46 -9.76
C ASP A 333 -10.27 28.19 -9.30
N GLU A 334 -11.46 27.67 -9.66
CA GLU A 334 -12.76 28.18 -9.19
C GLU A 334 -12.86 28.09 -7.67
N ALA A 335 -12.58 26.91 -7.09
CA ALA A 335 -12.70 26.70 -5.66
C ALA A 335 -11.72 27.59 -4.87
N LEU A 336 -10.46 27.63 -5.30
CA LEU A 336 -9.41 28.38 -4.63
C LEU A 336 -9.67 29.89 -4.67
N THR A 337 -10.10 30.41 -5.83
CA THR A 337 -10.41 31.84 -6.00
C THR A 337 -11.54 32.27 -5.07
N ASN A 338 -12.63 31.51 -5.03
CA ASN A 338 -13.77 31.83 -4.18
C ASN A 338 -13.45 31.67 -2.69
N GLN A 339 -12.72 30.63 -2.29
CA GLN A 339 -12.27 30.45 -0.90
C GLN A 339 -11.37 31.59 -0.45
N GLN A 340 -10.44 32.05 -1.29
CA GLN A 340 -9.59 33.19 -0.98
C GLN A 340 -10.39 34.48 -0.78
N GLN A 341 -11.42 34.71 -1.58
CA GLN A 341 -12.28 35.89 -1.46
C GLN A 341 -13.21 35.85 -0.24
N GLN A 342 -13.76 34.68 0.09
CA GLN A 342 -14.80 34.54 1.14
C GLN A 342 -14.22 34.20 2.52
N LEU A 343 -13.21 33.34 2.57
CA LEU A 343 -12.64 32.79 3.82
C LEU A 343 -11.27 33.38 4.14
N GLY A 344 -10.57 33.89 3.12
CA GLY A 344 -9.20 34.39 3.23
C GLY A 344 -8.14 33.33 2.91
N TYR A 345 -6.90 33.81 2.79
CA TYR A 345 -5.78 33.01 2.29
C TYR A 345 -5.28 31.94 3.27
N GLU A 346 -5.37 32.20 4.58
CA GLU A 346 -4.88 31.28 5.64
C GLU A 346 -5.97 30.37 6.22
N HIS A 347 -7.17 30.37 5.66
CA HIS A 347 -8.24 29.47 6.09
C HIS A 347 -7.90 28.01 5.76
N ASP A 348 -8.28 27.07 6.63
CA ASP A 348 -7.92 25.65 6.49
C ASP A 348 -8.41 25.03 5.17
N ASP A 349 -9.63 25.38 4.74
CA ASP A 349 -10.16 24.91 3.45
C ASP A 349 -9.39 25.45 2.25
N THR A 350 -9.00 26.74 2.28
CA THR A 350 -8.14 27.34 1.25
C THR A 350 -6.80 26.61 1.17
N LEU A 351 -6.18 26.36 2.32
CA LEU A 351 -4.91 25.65 2.42
C LEU A 351 -5.03 24.18 1.99
N THR A 352 -6.19 23.53 2.23
CA THR A 352 -6.49 22.19 1.74
C THR A 352 -6.54 22.18 0.22
N THR A 353 -7.27 23.10 -0.41
CA THR A 353 -7.34 23.23 -1.86
C THR A 353 -5.97 23.51 -2.47
N MET A 354 -5.18 24.42 -1.87
CA MET A 354 -3.80 24.69 -2.30
C MET A 354 -2.92 23.43 -2.24
N TYR A 355 -3.02 22.67 -1.16
CA TYR A 355 -2.30 21.39 -1.02
C TYR A 355 -2.70 20.40 -2.12
N LEU A 356 -4.00 20.18 -2.31
CA LEU A 356 -4.51 19.22 -3.29
C LEU A 356 -4.05 19.59 -4.71
N LEU A 357 -4.21 20.85 -5.11
CA LEU A 357 -3.77 21.37 -6.42
C LEU A 357 -2.25 21.27 -6.57
N GLY A 358 -1.49 21.71 -5.56
CA GLY A 358 -0.03 21.66 -5.57
C GLY A 358 0.48 20.24 -5.75
N TRP A 359 -0.12 19.27 -5.05
CA TRP A 359 0.18 17.86 -5.22
C TRP A 359 -0.13 17.35 -6.63
N GLN A 360 -1.25 17.76 -7.25
CA GLN A 360 -1.56 17.35 -8.63
C GLN A 360 -0.54 17.89 -9.64
N TYR A 361 -0.07 19.13 -9.48
CA TYR A 361 1.02 19.65 -10.31
C TYR A 361 2.30 18.82 -10.15
N ILE A 362 2.67 18.43 -8.93
CA ILE A 362 3.83 17.55 -8.69
C ILE A 362 3.66 16.20 -9.38
N VAL A 363 2.47 15.59 -9.31
CA VAL A 363 2.20 14.30 -9.94
C VAL A 363 2.38 14.37 -11.47
N HIS A 364 1.94 15.47 -12.09
CA HIS A 364 2.01 15.71 -13.54
C HIS A 364 3.34 16.36 -14.00
N GLY A 365 4.31 16.53 -13.11
CA GLY A 365 5.65 17.02 -13.45
C GLY A 365 5.78 18.55 -13.55
N GLU A 366 4.77 19.30 -13.14
CA GLU A 366 4.78 20.77 -13.11
C GLU A 366 5.36 21.30 -11.79
N PHE A 367 6.63 21.00 -11.55
CA PHE A 367 7.31 21.34 -10.30
C PHE A 367 7.36 22.85 -10.03
N GLU A 368 7.52 23.66 -11.08
CA GLU A 368 7.56 25.13 -11.00
C GLU A 368 6.25 25.75 -10.49
N ARG A 369 5.10 25.09 -10.73
CA ARG A 369 3.80 25.53 -10.19
C ARG A 369 3.50 24.87 -8.85
N GLY A 370 3.79 23.57 -8.72
CA GLY A 370 3.47 22.78 -7.53
C GLY A 370 4.31 23.11 -6.30
N MET A 371 5.64 23.23 -6.45
CA MET A 371 6.54 23.41 -5.30
C MET A 371 6.31 24.73 -4.56
N PRO A 372 6.18 25.90 -5.23
CA PRO A 372 5.89 27.15 -4.52
C PRO A 372 4.56 27.14 -3.78
N LEU A 373 3.54 26.52 -4.39
CA LEU A 373 2.21 26.39 -3.80
C LEU A 373 2.24 25.53 -2.53
N LEU A 374 2.90 24.36 -2.59
CA LEU A 374 3.07 23.47 -1.43
C LEU A 374 3.93 24.11 -0.34
N THR A 375 5.02 24.79 -0.69
CA THR A 375 5.90 25.47 0.28
C THR A 375 5.15 26.57 1.03
N THR A 376 4.39 27.39 0.30
CA THR A 376 3.55 28.44 0.89
C THR A 376 2.50 27.85 1.83
N CYS A 377 1.79 26.82 1.37
CA CYS A 377 0.79 26.11 2.18
C CYS A 377 1.42 25.52 3.45
N PHE A 378 2.58 24.87 3.35
CA PHE A 378 3.29 24.30 4.50
C PHE A 378 3.64 25.37 5.54
N GLU A 379 4.19 26.51 5.10
CA GLU A 379 4.60 27.58 6.00
C GLU A 379 3.43 28.24 6.72
N MET A 380 2.28 28.37 6.05
CA MET A 380 1.05 28.89 6.65
C MET A 380 0.46 27.89 7.65
N ARG A 381 0.33 26.62 7.26
CA ARG A 381 -0.18 25.57 8.16
C ARG A 381 0.70 25.40 9.39
N ARG A 382 2.03 25.38 9.20
CA ARG A 382 3.01 25.27 10.29
C ARG A 382 2.87 26.41 11.29
N ARG A 383 2.70 27.66 10.83
CA ARG A 383 2.52 28.83 11.70
C ARG A 383 1.18 28.82 12.43
N ARG A 384 0.10 28.45 11.76
CA ARG A 384 -1.26 28.58 12.28
C ARG A 384 -1.72 27.40 13.14
N PHE A 385 -1.34 26.18 12.77
CA PHE A 385 -1.80 24.92 13.38
C PHE A 385 -0.68 24.13 14.04
N GLY A 386 0.58 24.51 13.80
CA GLY A 386 1.76 23.84 14.33
C GLY A 386 2.40 22.85 13.37
N ALA A 387 3.65 22.49 13.66
CA ALA A 387 4.46 21.60 12.84
C ALA A 387 4.05 20.12 12.92
N ASP A 388 3.34 19.73 13.97
CA ASP A 388 2.90 18.34 14.22
C ASP A 388 1.43 18.11 13.85
N ALA A 389 0.71 19.15 13.37
CA ALA A 389 -0.64 18.99 12.86
C ALA A 389 -0.64 18.11 11.60
N GLU A 390 -1.57 17.15 11.51
CA GLU A 390 -1.60 16.14 10.45
C GLU A 390 -1.63 16.74 9.05
N ALA A 391 -2.47 17.74 8.82
CA ALA A 391 -2.55 18.42 7.53
C ALA A 391 -1.25 19.18 7.18
N THR A 392 -0.47 19.62 8.16
CA THR A 392 0.89 20.17 7.91
C THR A 392 1.83 19.05 7.45
N LEU A 393 1.73 17.86 8.06
CA LEU A 393 2.54 16.69 7.72
C LEU A 393 2.18 16.12 6.33
N ASP A 394 0.94 16.25 5.87
CA ASP A 394 0.53 15.90 4.50
C ASP A 394 1.26 16.75 3.45
N VAL A 395 1.32 18.06 3.68
CA VAL A 395 2.07 18.98 2.81
C VAL A 395 3.57 18.68 2.87
N MET A 396 4.10 18.43 4.07
CA MET A 396 5.51 18.04 4.27
C MET A 396 5.87 16.80 3.43
N ASN A 397 5.03 15.76 3.47
CA ASN A 397 5.22 14.56 2.66
C ASN A 397 5.15 14.87 1.15
N ALA A 398 4.21 15.72 0.72
CA ALA A 398 4.10 16.13 -0.69
C ALA A 398 5.32 16.91 -1.19
N ILE A 399 5.91 17.79 -0.36
CA ILE A 399 7.16 18.49 -0.66
C ILE A 399 8.31 17.50 -0.83
N GLY A 400 8.47 16.55 0.09
CA GLY A 400 9.48 15.49 0.00
C GLY A 400 9.34 14.66 -1.29
N MET A 401 8.11 14.27 -1.63
CA MET A 401 7.79 13.59 -2.89
C MET A 401 8.05 14.46 -4.13
N GLY A 402 7.85 15.78 -4.04
CA GLY A 402 8.18 16.74 -5.08
C GLY A 402 9.68 16.81 -5.35
N HIS A 403 10.51 16.85 -4.30
CA HIS A 403 11.97 16.74 -4.44
C HIS A 403 12.39 15.37 -5.01
N SER A 404 11.74 14.30 -4.57
CA SER A 404 11.99 12.92 -5.02
C SER A 404 11.78 12.76 -6.53
N LYS A 405 10.70 13.33 -7.07
CA LYS A 405 10.36 13.31 -8.50
C LYS A 405 11.31 14.17 -9.35
N GLN A 406 11.92 15.20 -8.76
CA GLN A 406 12.97 16.03 -9.38
C GLN A 406 14.38 15.43 -9.23
N ALA A 407 14.50 14.20 -8.73
CA ALA A 407 15.76 13.52 -8.42
C ALA A 407 16.66 14.26 -7.40
N ASN A 408 16.08 15.13 -6.57
CA ASN A 408 16.76 15.79 -5.44
C ASN A 408 16.73 14.87 -4.21
N VAL A 409 17.45 13.73 -4.26
CA VAL A 409 17.37 12.64 -3.27
C VAL A 409 17.66 13.10 -1.84
N ALA A 410 18.66 13.96 -1.62
CA ALA A 410 19.02 14.43 -0.29
C ALA A 410 17.92 15.26 0.38
N GLU A 411 17.32 16.21 -0.36
CA GLU A 411 16.18 17.00 0.12
C GLU A 411 14.95 16.12 0.34
N ALA A 412 14.67 15.22 -0.60
CA ALA A 412 13.56 14.27 -0.48
C ALA A 412 13.67 13.42 0.78
N GLU A 413 14.87 12.89 1.07
CA GLU A 413 15.15 12.14 2.29
C GLU A 413 14.92 12.99 3.55
N ALA A 414 15.44 14.22 3.59
CA ALA A 414 15.28 15.09 4.75
C ALA A 414 13.79 15.34 5.08
N TRP A 415 13.02 15.76 4.08
CA TRP A 415 11.58 16.03 4.22
C TRP A 415 10.77 14.79 4.59
N THR A 416 10.99 13.67 3.90
CA THR A 416 10.25 12.42 4.15
C THR A 416 10.62 11.79 5.50
N LYS A 417 11.89 11.90 5.91
CA LYS A 417 12.34 11.42 7.22
C LYS A 417 11.72 12.23 8.36
N GLU A 418 11.76 13.56 8.27
CA GLU A 418 11.13 14.42 9.27
C GLU A 418 9.62 14.14 9.38
N CYS A 419 8.94 14.01 8.24
CA CYS A 419 7.52 13.66 8.20
C CYS A 419 7.24 12.31 8.88
N TYR A 420 8.01 11.27 8.55
CA TYR A 420 7.88 9.94 9.16
C TYR A 420 8.09 9.98 10.67
N ASP A 421 9.16 10.64 11.14
CA ASP A 421 9.47 10.76 12.57
C ASP A 421 8.38 11.52 13.35
N ARG A 422 7.78 12.55 12.75
CA ARG A 422 6.64 13.28 13.35
C ARG A 422 5.37 12.44 13.37
N ARG A 423 4.98 11.84 12.24
CA ARG A 423 3.79 10.98 12.16
C ARG A 423 3.86 9.80 13.12
N ARG A 424 5.02 9.15 13.21
CA ARG A 424 5.23 8.06 14.17
C ARG A 424 5.03 8.51 15.62
N ARG A 425 5.48 9.71 15.99
CA ARG A 425 5.28 10.25 17.36
C ARG A 425 3.82 10.60 17.65
N VAL A 426 3.10 11.16 16.68
CA VAL A 426 1.73 11.69 16.89
C VAL A 426 0.66 10.62 16.67
N LEU A 427 0.84 9.74 15.68
CA LEU A 427 -0.16 8.77 15.21
C LEU A 427 0.19 7.32 15.56
N GLY A 428 1.45 7.04 15.93
CA GLY A 428 1.95 5.68 16.14
C GLY A 428 2.41 4.99 14.84
N ASP A 429 3.04 3.83 15.00
CA ASP A 429 3.65 3.05 13.90
C ASP A 429 2.61 2.42 12.96
N ASP A 430 1.48 1.96 13.51
CA ASP A 430 0.46 1.20 12.78
C ASP A 430 -0.52 2.09 12.00
N HIS A 431 -0.42 3.43 12.10
CA HIS A 431 -1.32 4.36 11.41
C HIS A 431 -1.09 4.40 9.88
N PRO A 432 -2.14 4.42 9.03
CA PRO A 432 -2.00 4.43 7.57
C PRO A 432 -1.09 5.54 7.01
N ASN A 433 -1.18 6.75 7.56
CA ASN A 433 -0.31 7.87 7.17
C ASN A 433 1.15 7.68 7.59
N THR A 434 1.42 7.09 8.76
CA THR A 434 2.78 6.73 9.20
C THR A 434 3.37 5.66 8.26
N MET A 435 2.57 4.65 7.93
CA MET A 435 2.95 3.59 6.98
C MET A 435 3.25 4.12 5.58
N SER A 436 2.46 5.09 5.10
CA SER A 436 2.69 5.74 3.82
C SER A 436 3.99 6.55 3.81
N SER A 437 4.29 7.26 4.90
CA SER A 437 5.57 7.96 5.05
C SER A 437 6.76 7.01 5.18
N ALA A 438 6.60 5.86 5.86
CA ALA A 438 7.62 4.82 5.93
C ALA A 438 7.94 4.25 4.54
N TYR A 439 6.91 3.99 3.73
CA TYR A 439 7.08 3.54 2.34
C TYR A 439 7.83 4.59 1.49
N ASN A 440 7.48 5.87 1.62
CA ASN A 440 8.14 6.95 0.88
C ASN A 440 9.61 7.12 1.33
N LEU A 441 9.88 7.12 2.64
CA LEU A 441 11.23 7.20 3.17
C LEU A 441 12.09 5.99 2.73
N ALA A 442 11.51 4.79 2.68
CA ALA A 442 12.20 3.60 2.18
C ALA A 442 12.55 3.71 0.68
N LEU A 443 11.69 4.35 -0.13
CA LEU A 443 12.02 4.68 -1.51
C LEU A 443 13.22 5.64 -1.59
N GLU A 444 13.26 6.67 -0.76
CA GLU A 444 14.38 7.63 -0.75
C GLU A 444 15.68 6.99 -0.27
N TYR A 445 15.63 6.13 0.77
CA TYR A 445 16.78 5.33 1.18
C TYR A 445 17.26 4.41 0.07
N SER A 446 16.36 3.77 -0.67
CA SER A 446 16.72 2.95 -1.83
C SER A 446 17.42 3.77 -2.91
N LYS A 447 16.91 4.97 -3.23
CA LYS A 447 17.51 5.88 -4.22
C LYS A 447 18.87 6.42 -3.76
N GLY A 448 19.03 6.66 -2.46
CA GLY A 448 20.28 7.10 -1.84
C GLY A 448 21.27 5.97 -1.54
N GLY A 449 20.98 4.72 -1.92
CA GLY A 449 21.88 3.57 -1.73
C GLY A 449 21.90 3.00 -0.30
N LYS A 450 21.03 3.46 0.61
CA LYS A 450 20.88 2.93 1.98
C LYS A 450 20.03 1.65 1.96
N LEU A 451 20.50 0.62 1.27
CA LEU A 451 19.70 -0.57 0.94
C LEU A 451 19.22 -1.35 2.17
N ASP A 452 20.03 -1.46 3.22
CA ASP A 452 19.65 -2.21 4.42
C ASP A 452 18.52 -1.51 5.18
N SER A 453 18.63 -0.19 5.36
CA SER A 453 17.57 0.64 5.95
C SER A 453 16.28 0.61 5.12
N ALA A 454 16.42 0.66 3.78
CA ALA A 454 15.27 0.56 2.88
C ALA A 454 14.59 -0.82 2.99
N THR A 455 15.38 -1.91 3.06
CA THR A 455 14.87 -3.29 3.13
C THR A 455 14.09 -3.48 4.42
N ALA A 456 14.68 -3.10 5.56
CA ALA A 456 14.02 -3.20 6.86
C ALA A 456 12.68 -2.43 6.90
N MET A 457 12.62 -1.24 6.30
CA MET A 457 11.37 -0.48 6.25
C MET A 457 10.35 -1.07 5.27
N PHE A 458 10.73 -1.51 4.06
CA PHE A 458 9.77 -2.16 3.17
C PHE A 458 9.27 -3.49 3.73
N ASP A 459 10.09 -4.25 4.46
CA ASP A 459 9.65 -5.45 5.18
C ASP A 459 8.60 -5.12 6.25
N CYS A 460 8.83 -4.05 7.01
CA CYS A 460 7.84 -3.54 7.96
C CYS A 460 6.54 -3.14 7.24
N VAL A 461 6.64 -2.37 6.15
CA VAL A 461 5.49 -1.97 5.32
C VAL A 461 4.74 -3.16 4.76
N TYR A 462 5.44 -4.16 4.26
CA TYR A 462 4.84 -5.40 3.75
C TYR A 462 4.07 -6.13 4.86
N LYS A 463 4.69 -6.33 6.04
CA LYS A 463 4.03 -7.00 7.18
C LYS A 463 2.78 -6.25 7.65
N THR A 464 2.85 -4.92 7.78
CA THR A 464 1.68 -4.13 8.18
C THR A 464 0.59 -4.14 7.12
N ARG A 465 0.92 -4.05 5.82
CA ARG A 465 -0.08 -4.15 4.74
C ARG A 465 -0.71 -5.55 4.66
N CYS A 466 0.06 -6.61 4.88
CA CYS A 466 -0.48 -7.97 5.03
C CYS A 466 -1.51 -8.07 6.18
N ARG A 467 -1.26 -7.36 7.28
CA ARG A 467 -2.16 -7.31 8.45
C ARG A 467 -3.40 -6.45 8.21
N VAL A 468 -3.25 -5.26 7.64
CA VAL A 468 -4.33 -4.27 7.52
C VAL A 468 -5.16 -4.47 6.25
N LEU A 469 -4.51 -4.66 5.11
CA LEU A 469 -5.16 -4.77 3.79
C LEU A 469 -5.34 -6.22 3.34
N GLY A 470 -4.49 -7.11 3.82
CA GLY A 470 -4.49 -8.52 3.44
C GLY A 470 -3.38 -8.92 2.47
N PRO A 471 -3.11 -10.24 2.39
CA PRO A 471 -2.03 -10.81 1.58
C PRO A 471 -2.31 -10.67 0.09
N ASP A 472 -3.58 -10.56 -0.32
CA ASP A 472 -4.00 -10.48 -1.71
C ASP A 472 -4.25 -9.04 -2.19
N HIS A 473 -3.98 -8.04 -1.36
CA HIS A 473 -4.16 -6.64 -1.75
C HIS A 473 -3.00 -6.13 -2.63
N ASP A 474 -3.29 -5.32 -3.65
CA ASP A 474 -2.30 -4.78 -4.59
C ASP A 474 -1.15 -4.02 -3.91
N GLN A 475 -1.48 -3.19 -2.92
CA GLN A 475 -0.47 -2.45 -2.16
C GLN A 475 0.45 -3.36 -1.33
N THR A 476 -0.01 -4.54 -0.92
CA THR A 476 0.79 -5.54 -0.21
C THR A 476 1.82 -6.13 -1.15
N TRP A 477 1.40 -6.58 -2.34
CA TRP A 477 2.29 -7.08 -3.38
C TRP A 477 3.25 -6.01 -3.92
N SER A 478 2.79 -4.76 -4.00
CA SER A 478 3.65 -3.63 -4.38
C SER A 478 4.80 -3.46 -3.39
N ALA A 479 4.52 -3.49 -2.07
CA ALA A 479 5.57 -3.46 -1.05
C ALA A 479 6.51 -4.68 -1.14
N TYR A 480 5.98 -5.88 -1.35
CA TYR A 480 6.79 -7.09 -1.49
C TYR A 480 7.71 -7.05 -2.71
N SER A 481 7.24 -6.50 -3.83
CA SER A 481 8.06 -6.29 -5.02
C SER A 481 9.22 -5.31 -4.77
N ARG A 482 9.05 -4.33 -3.86
CA ARG A 482 10.14 -3.44 -3.43
C ARG A 482 11.20 -4.19 -2.63
N VAL A 483 10.79 -5.11 -1.75
CA VAL A 483 11.72 -6.00 -1.03
C VAL A 483 12.52 -6.86 -2.02
N GLY A 484 11.86 -7.49 -3.01
CA GLY A 484 12.54 -8.26 -4.05
C GLY A 484 13.55 -7.43 -4.86
N ASN A 485 13.18 -6.21 -5.22
CA ASN A 485 14.10 -5.28 -5.91
C ASN A 485 15.32 -4.90 -5.05
N LEU A 486 15.15 -4.72 -3.74
CA LEU A 486 16.26 -4.40 -2.85
C LEU A 486 17.21 -5.58 -2.68
N HIS A 487 16.68 -6.80 -2.54
CA HIS A 487 17.51 -8.00 -2.57
C HIS A 487 18.30 -8.14 -3.87
N ARG A 488 17.70 -7.77 -5.02
CA ARG A 488 18.44 -7.70 -6.30
C ARG A 488 19.59 -6.70 -6.25
N LEU A 489 19.37 -5.51 -5.68
CA LEU A 489 20.42 -4.49 -5.52
C LEU A 489 21.51 -4.90 -4.51
N GLN A 490 21.18 -5.74 -3.54
CA GLN A 490 22.12 -6.36 -2.60
C GLN A 490 22.85 -7.58 -3.17
N GLY A 491 22.50 -8.05 -4.39
CA GLY A 491 23.07 -9.25 -5.00
C GLY A 491 22.52 -10.58 -4.49
N GLN A 492 21.45 -10.55 -3.70
CA GLN A 492 20.74 -11.75 -3.23
C GLN A 492 19.74 -12.20 -4.31
N TYR A 493 20.26 -12.59 -5.48
CA TYR A 493 19.45 -12.82 -6.67
C TYR A 493 18.43 -13.95 -6.52
N ASP A 494 18.78 -15.06 -5.85
CA ASP A 494 17.85 -16.17 -5.62
C ASP A 494 16.63 -15.73 -4.82
N ARG A 495 16.84 -14.91 -3.78
CA ARG A 495 15.75 -14.34 -2.97
C ARG A 495 14.93 -13.34 -3.77
N ALA A 496 15.59 -12.48 -4.54
CA ALA A 496 14.93 -11.51 -5.40
C ALA A 496 14.04 -12.19 -6.43
N GLU A 497 14.55 -13.22 -7.12
CA GLU A 497 13.82 -13.97 -8.12
C GLU A 497 12.63 -14.70 -7.49
N ALA A 498 12.80 -15.38 -6.35
CA ALA A 498 11.71 -16.07 -5.66
C ALA A 498 10.57 -15.10 -5.30
N ILE A 499 10.90 -13.93 -4.75
CA ILE A 499 9.92 -12.89 -4.38
C ILE A 499 9.21 -12.35 -5.62
N LEU A 500 9.97 -11.96 -6.65
CA LEU A 500 9.42 -11.31 -7.84
C LEU A 500 8.62 -12.28 -8.70
N ARG A 501 8.98 -13.56 -8.72
CA ARG A 501 8.19 -14.63 -9.33
C ARG A 501 6.86 -14.80 -8.61
N ALA A 502 6.87 -14.82 -7.27
CA ALA A 502 5.64 -14.84 -6.49
C ALA A 502 4.75 -13.60 -6.76
N CYS A 503 5.34 -12.42 -6.95
CA CYS A 503 4.59 -11.22 -7.36
C CYS A 503 3.92 -11.38 -8.73
N VAL A 504 4.65 -11.92 -9.73
CA VAL A 504 4.09 -12.17 -11.07
C VAL A 504 2.96 -13.21 -11.01
N GLU A 505 3.17 -14.33 -10.31
CA GLU A 505 2.15 -15.38 -10.14
C GLU A 505 0.90 -14.86 -9.41
N ALA A 506 1.09 -14.08 -8.34
CA ALA A 506 -0.01 -13.45 -7.62
C ALA A 506 -0.78 -12.46 -8.49
N SER A 507 -0.08 -11.67 -9.32
CA SER A 507 -0.75 -10.73 -10.22
C SER A 507 -1.67 -11.42 -11.23
N THR A 508 -1.27 -12.60 -11.72
CA THR A 508 -2.12 -13.44 -12.59
C THR A 508 -3.26 -14.07 -11.80
N ARG A 509 -2.99 -14.66 -10.63
CA ARG A 509 -4.00 -15.32 -9.79
C ARG A 509 -5.12 -14.36 -9.34
N LEU A 510 -4.76 -13.12 -9.04
CA LEU A 510 -5.67 -12.11 -8.47
C LEU A 510 -6.27 -11.19 -9.53
N GLY A 511 -5.89 -11.32 -10.79
CA GLY A 511 -6.38 -10.44 -11.87
C GLY A 511 -6.00 -8.97 -11.66
N GLN A 512 -4.79 -8.72 -11.15
CA GLN A 512 -4.33 -7.36 -10.86
C GLN A 512 -4.25 -6.50 -12.13
N PRO A 513 -4.31 -5.16 -12.01
CA PRO A 513 -4.21 -4.27 -13.16
C PRO A 513 -2.97 -4.59 -14.02
N LYS A 514 -3.18 -4.74 -15.34
CA LYS A 514 -2.10 -5.11 -16.31
C LYS A 514 -0.82 -4.28 -16.14
N PRO A 515 -0.85 -2.94 -15.93
CA PRO A 515 0.37 -2.16 -15.69
C PRO A 515 1.17 -2.60 -14.46
N LEU A 516 0.50 -3.03 -13.38
CA LEU A 516 1.17 -3.50 -12.16
C LEU A 516 1.83 -4.87 -12.37
N ALA A 517 1.13 -5.79 -13.04
CA ALA A 517 1.66 -7.10 -13.41
C ALA A 517 2.90 -7.00 -14.31
N LEU A 518 2.86 -6.09 -15.31
CA LEU A 518 4.00 -5.83 -16.18
C LEU A 518 5.19 -5.26 -15.40
N LEU A 519 4.97 -4.38 -14.42
CA LEU A 519 6.04 -3.86 -13.56
C LEU A 519 6.75 -4.99 -12.77
N TYR A 520 6.01 -5.96 -12.25
CA TYR A 520 6.60 -7.13 -11.59
C TYR A 520 7.42 -7.97 -12.58
N THR A 521 6.92 -8.13 -13.80
CA THR A 521 7.61 -8.84 -14.88
C THR A 521 8.93 -8.16 -15.26
N ILE A 522 8.96 -6.82 -15.32
CA ILE A 522 10.21 -6.07 -15.52
C ILE A 522 11.21 -6.38 -14.41
N ASN A 523 10.77 -6.25 -13.16
CA ASN A 523 11.64 -6.44 -12.01
C ASN A 523 12.21 -7.87 -11.97
N LEU A 524 11.39 -8.87 -12.30
CA LEU A 524 11.83 -10.26 -12.43
C LEU A 524 12.87 -10.41 -13.55
N GLY A 525 12.64 -9.83 -14.73
CA GLY A 525 13.61 -9.83 -15.82
C GLY A 525 14.95 -9.19 -15.43
N MET A 526 14.90 -8.08 -14.68
CA MET A 526 16.09 -7.43 -14.12
C MET A 526 16.80 -8.30 -13.06
N ALA A 527 16.06 -9.07 -12.27
CA ALA A 527 16.63 -10.00 -11.29
C ALA A 527 17.33 -11.19 -11.99
N CYS A 528 16.68 -11.80 -12.98
CA CYS A 528 17.28 -12.86 -13.80
C CYS A 528 18.56 -12.37 -14.50
N PHE A 529 18.57 -11.14 -15.01
CA PHE A 529 19.78 -10.55 -15.59
C PHE A 529 20.92 -10.41 -14.57
N GLY A 530 20.60 -9.96 -13.36
CA GLY A 530 21.56 -9.91 -12.25
C GLY A 530 22.12 -11.28 -11.87
N ALA A 531 21.27 -12.31 -11.89
CA ALA A 531 21.65 -13.71 -11.66
C ALA A 531 22.49 -14.34 -12.80
N GLY A 532 22.59 -13.66 -13.95
CA GLY A 532 23.26 -14.18 -15.15
C GLY A 532 22.36 -15.03 -16.06
N ASN A 533 21.07 -15.19 -15.74
CA ASN A 533 20.10 -15.87 -16.60
C ASN A 533 19.53 -14.89 -17.65
N THR A 534 20.29 -14.68 -18.71
CA THR A 534 20.00 -13.65 -19.72
C THR A 534 18.89 -14.00 -20.68
N ASP A 535 18.67 -15.30 -20.96
CA ASP A 535 17.56 -15.75 -21.81
C ASP A 535 16.22 -15.49 -21.14
N ALA A 536 16.12 -15.83 -19.83
CA ALA A 536 14.94 -15.50 -19.04
C ALA A 536 14.74 -13.97 -18.94
N ALA A 537 15.82 -13.22 -18.75
CA ALA A 537 15.75 -11.76 -18.69
C ALA A 537 15.19 -11.16 -20.00
N GLN A 538 15.70 -11.59 -21.16
CA GLN A 538 15.21 -11.15 -22.47
C GLN A 538 13.74 -11.51 -22.68
N SER A 539 13.34 -12.72 -22.29
CA SER A 539 11.95 -13.18 -22.38
C SER A 539 11.00 -12.32 -21.54
N TYR A 540 11.29 -12.15 -20.24
CA TYR A 540 10.43 -11.37 -19.35
C TYR A 540 10.38 -9.89 -19.74
N LEU A 541 11.52 -9.27 -20.06
CA LEU A 541 11.54 -7.88 -20.50
C LEU A 541 10.84 -7.70 -21.86
N GLY A 542 10.92 -8.69 -22.75
CA GLY A 542 10.17 -8.72 -24.01
C GLY A 542 8.66 -8.77 -23.81
N GLN A 543 8.19 -9.66 -22.93
CA GLN A 543 6.78 -9.73 -22.54
C GLN A 543 6.29 -8.39 -21.94
N ALA A 544 7.08 -7.80 -21.04
CA ALA A 544 6.75 -6.52 -20.44
C ALA A 544 6.66 -5.39 -21.48
N HIS A 545 7.64 -5.31 -22.39
CA HIS A 545 7.67 -4.31 -23.46
C HIS A 545 6.46 -4.42 -24.39
N THR A 546 6.16 -5.63 -24.89
CA THR A 546 4.99 -5.87 -25.73
C THR A 546 3.70 -5.46 -24.99
N GLY A 547 3.57 -5.84 -23.72
CA GLY A 547 2.41 -5.49 -22.91
C GLY A 547 2.22 -3.99 -22.71
N TYR A 548 3.28 -3.22 -22.44
CA TYR A 548 3.18 -1.75 -22.32
C TYR A 548 2.95 -1.08 -23.67
N LYS A 549 3.55 -1.59 -24.74
CA LYS A 549 3.34 -1.09 -26.11
C LYS A 549 1.88 -1.26 -26.55
N GLU A 550 1.25 -2.38 -26.22
CA GLU A 550 -0.18 -2.60 -26.46
C GLU A 550 -1.08 -1.66 -25.63
N LEU A 551 -0.72 -1.39 -24.38
CA LEU A 551 -1.53 -0.58 -23.46
C LEU A 551 -1.48 0.91 -23.77
N TYR A 552 -0.28 1.43 -24.02
CA TYR A 552 -0.02 2.87 -24.05
C TYR A 552 0.68 3.34 -25.32
N GLY A 553 1.06 2.42 -26.21
CA GLY A 553 1.87 2.71 -27.38
C GLY A 553 3.38 2.72 -27.11
N PRO A 554 4.19 2.74 -28.19
CA PRO A 554 5.66 2.65 -28.10
C PRO A 554 6.33 3.88 -27.49
N ALA A 555 5.69 5.06 -27.57
CA ALA A 555 6.21 6.31 -27.04
C ALA A 555 6.03 6.46 -25.52
N HIS A 556 5.30 5.55 -24.86
CA HIS A 556 5.08 5.61 -23.42
C HIS A 556 6.37 5.32 -22.64
N GLY A 557 6.60 6.06 -21.55
CA GLY A 557 7.84 5.97 -20.77
C GLY A 557 8.17 4.55 -20.28
N ASP A 558 7.16 3.78 -19.85
CA ASP A 558 7.36 2.38 -19.43
C ASP A 558 7.72 1.44 -20.60
N ALA A 559 7.15 1.66 -21.79
CA ALA A 559 7.50 0.90 -23.00
C ALA A 559 8.95 1.19 -23.42
N GLN A 560 9.37 2.45 -23.32
CA GLN A 560 10.74 2.87 -23.58
C GLN A 560 11.73 2.36 -22.53
N PHE A 561 11.35 2.41 -21.25
CA PHE A 561 12.16 1.90 -20.14
C PHE A 561 12.42 0.40 -20.28
N THR A 562 11.39 -0.38 -20.62
CA THR A 562 11.53 -1.83 -20.83
C THR A 562 12.39 -2.15 -22.04
N LEU A 563 12.18 -1.46 -23.16
CA LEU A 563 13.00 -1.63 -24.36
C LEU A 563 14.47 -1.28 -24.09
N TYR A 564 14.73 -0.20 -23.36
CA TYR A 564 16.06 0.16 -22.91
C TYR A 564 16.75 -0.97 -22.12
N TRP A 565 16.04 -1.59 -21.17
CA TRP A 565 16.60 -2.71 -20.41
C TRP A 565 16.88 -3.93 -21.29
N ARG A 566 16.02 -4.25 -22.28
CA ARG A 566 16.30 -5.32 -23.26
C ARG A 566 17.58 -5.06 -24.05
N CYS A 567 17.76 -3.83 -24.53
CA CYS A 567 18.99 -3.43 -25.22
C CYS A 567 20.22 -3.54 -24.30
N LEU A 568 20.09 -3.17 -23.02
CA LEU A 568 21.18 -3.28 -22.05
C LEU A 568 21.58 -4.75 -21.79
N VAL A 569 20.60 -5.66 -21.69
CA VAL A 569 20.87 -7.10 -21.53
C VAL A 569 21.58 -7.65 -22.78
N ALA A 570 21.13 -7.28 -23.98
CA ALA A 570 21.76 -7.71 -25.24
C ALA A 570 23.20 -7.21 -25.36
N MET A 571 23.42 -5.94 -25.02
CA MET A 571 24.76 -5.32 -24.97
C MET A 571 25.69 -6.07 -24.01
N ALA A 572 25.21 -6.40 -22.81
CA ALA A 572 26.01 -7.08 -21.79
C ALA A 572 26.39 -8.52 -22.15
N MET A 573 25.65 -9.14 -23.07
CA MET A 573 25.92 -10.48 -23.59
C MET A 573 26.72 -10.47 -24.88
N ASP A 574 27.09 -9.28 -25.39
CA ASP A 574 27.64 -9.11 -26.73
C ASP A 574 26.77 -9.76 -27.83
N GLY A 575 25.44 -9.79 -27.60
CA GLY A 575 24.48 -10.61 -28.35
C GLY A 575 24.09 -10.08 -29.73
N TRP A 576 24.87 -9.16 -30.30
CA TRP A 576 24.68 -8.63 -31.66
C TRP A 576 25.82 -9.12 -32.55
N GLU A 577 25.58 -10.25 -33.20
CA GLU A 577 26.55 -10.96 -34.04
C GLU A 577 26.40 -10.63 -35.53
N THR A 578 25.24 -10.11 -35.96
CA THR A 578 24.95 -9.78 -37.36
C THR A 578 24.67 -8.29 -37.57
N LEU A 579 24.87 -7.81 -38.81
CA LEU A 579 24.55 -6.43 -39.19
C LEU A 579 23.06 -6.12 -39.07
N ASP A 580 22.19 -7.11 -39.34
CA ASP A 580 20.74 -6.96 -39.22
C ASP A 580 20.31 -6.81 -37.75
N GLN A 581 20.92 -7.58 -36.83
CA GLN A 581 20.70 -7.42 -35.39
C GLN A 581 21.13 -6.03 -34.90
N LEU A 582 22.28 -5.53 -35.38
CA LEU A 582 22.74 -4.18 -35.06
C LEU A 582 21.84 -3.09 -35.64
N ALA A 583 21.23 -3.31 -36.80
CA ALA A 583 20.26 -2.38 -37.38
C ALA A 583 18.95 -2.35 -36.57
N GLN A 584 18.46 -3.51 -36.15
CA GLN A 584 17.28 -3.59 -35.28
C GLN A 584 17.55 -2.95 -33.91
N ALA A 585 18.71 -3.23 -33.29
CA ALA A 585 19.07 -2.64 -32.01
C ALA A 585 19.20 -1.11 -32.07
N GLU A 586 19.62 -0.54 -33.21
CA GLU A 586 19.62 0.90 -33.42
C GLU A 586 18.18 1.46 -33.41
N GLN A 587 17.26 0.83 -34.13
CA GLN A 587 15.85 1.22 -34.13
C GLN A 587 15.24 1.13 -32.74
N ASP A 588 15.50 0.03 -32.02
CA ASP A 588 15.01 -0.18 -30.65
C ASP A 588 15.55 0.90 -29.70
N MET A 589 16.84 1.26 -29.81
CA MET A 589 17.41 2.35 -29.02
C MET A 589 16.83 3.73 -29.37
N GLN A 590 16.49 3.97 -30.63
CA GLN A 590 15.82 5.19 -31.07
C GLN A 590 14.38 5.26 -30.52
N GLU A 591 13.61 4.17 -30.60
CA GLU A 591 12.26 4.05 -30.02
C GLU A 591 12.29 4.26 -28.50
N ALA A 592 13.31 3.72 -27.82
CA ALA A 592 13.53 3.90 -26.39
C ALA A 592 14.07 5.30 -25.99
N MET A 593 14.25 6.22 -26.95
CA MET A 593 14.89 7.53 -26.74
C MET A 593 16.24 7.44 -26.01
N SER A 594 17.05 6.45 -26.40
CA SER A 594 18.34 6.13 -25.77
C SER A 594 19.51 6.10 -26.75
N PHE A 595 19.29 6.50 -28.01
CA PHE A 595 20.34 6.61 -29.03
C PHE A 595 21.18 7.90 -28.86
N HIS A 596 21.88 8.00 -27.74
CA HIS A 596 22.74 9.14 -27.38
C HIS A 596 23.81 8.72 -26.36
N ASP A 597 24.78 9.58 -26.08
CA ASP A 597 25.90 9.29 -25.17
C ASP A 597 25.58 9.43 -23.67
N THR A 598 24.32 9.76 -23.37
CA THR A 598 23.80 9.88 -22.00
C THR A 598 23.13 8.57 -21.54
N TRP A 599 23.20 8.27 -20.24
CA TRP A 599 22.49 7.14 -19.64
C TRP A 599 21.06 7.54 -19.25
N THR A 600 20.06 7.17 -20.07
CA THR A 600 18.65 7.62 -19.89
C THR A 600 18.00 7.10 -18.62
N PHE A 601 18.13 5.80 -18.34
CA PHE A 601 17.42 5.11 -17.25
C PHE A 601 18.35 4.36 -16.27
N SER A 602 19.67 4.49 -16.45
CA SER A 602 20.69 3.84 -15.61
C SER A 602 21.84 4.80 -15.31
N GLY A 603 21.50 5.92 -14.67
CA GLY A 603 22.46 6.93 -14.27
C GLY A 603 23.38 6.51 -13.11
N CYS A 604 24.17 7.47 -12.63
CA CYS A 604 25.07 7.29 -11.49
C CYS A 604 24.27 7.02 -10.19
N THR A 605 24.66 5.98 -9.45
CA THR A 605 24.01 5.54 -8.21
C THR A 605 24.32 6.45 -7.01
N SER A 606 25.36 7.29 -7.05
CA SER A 606 25.71 8.14 -5.90
C SER A 606 24.70 9.27 -5.64
N GLY A 607 23.85 9.62 -6.62
CA GLY A 607 22.86 10.70 -6.49
C GLY A 607 23.45 12.10 -6.26
N THR A 608 24.78 12.26 -6.31
CA THR A 608 25.49 13.52 -6.00
C THR A 608 25.45 14.53 -7.15
N HIS A 609 25.09 14.11 -8.36
CA HIS A 609 24.98 14.99 -9.52
C HIS A 609 23.54 14.95 -10.06
N LYS A 610 22.98 16.15 -10.30
CA LYS A 610 21.63 16.33 -10.86
C LYS A 610 21.55 15.97 -12.34
N GLU A 611 22.67 16.03 -13.04
CA GLU A 611 22.74 15.74 -14.47
C GLU A 611 22.79 14.22 -14.73
N LYS A 612 22.08 13.78 -15.78
CA LYS A 612 22.17 12.39 -16.24
C LYS A 612 23.63 12.08 -16.59
N ALA A 613 24.11 10.91 -16.17
CA ALA A 613 25.48 10.51 -16.43
C ALA A 613 25.74 10.47 -17.95
N ARG A 614 26.74 11.21 -18.41
CA ARG A 614 27.20 11.25 -19.81
C ARG A 614 28.55 10.54 -19.92
N GLY A 615 28.74 9.79 -21.01
CA GLY A 615 29.97 9.02 -21.25
C GLY A 615 30.09 7.78 -20.37
N LEU A 616 31.32 7.46 -19.96
CA LEU A 616 31.61 6.21 -19.25
C LEU A 616 31.00 6.17 -17.85
N LEU A 617 30.38 5.04 -17.53
CA LEU A 617 30.09 4.63 -16.17
C LEU A 617 31.14 3.62 -15.70
N PHE A 618 31.32 3.57 -14.39
CA PHE A 618 32.23 2.66 -13.72
C PHE A 618 31.42 1.74 -12.82
N THR A 619 31.72 0.44 -12.85
CA THR A 619 31.14 -0.56 -11.97
C THR A 619 32.25 -1.39 -11.34
N CYS A 620 31.93 -2.21 -10.34
CA CYS A 620 32.89 -3.09 -9.68
C CYS A 620 32.53 -4.54 -9.98
N SER A 621 33.47 -5.30 -10.52
CA SER A 621 33.30 -6.71 -10.90
C SER A 621 33.00 -7.64 -9.72
N LYS A 622 33.32 -7.20 -8.48
CA LYS A 622 33.02 -7.90 -7.23
C LYS A 622 31.70 -7.47 -6.57
N CYS A 623 31.10 -6.37 -7.04
CA CYS A 623 29.80 -5.93 -6.54
C CYS A 623 28.67 -6.62 -7.32
N PRO A 624 27.44 -6.63 -6.78
CA PRO A 624 26.28 -7.12 -7.51
C PRO A 624 26.17 -6.46 -8.90
N LYS A 625 26.10 -7.29 -9.94
CA LYS A 625 26.12 -6.89 -11.35
C LYS A 625 25.03 -5.83 -11.63
N TYR A 626 25.45 -4.69 -12.19
CA TYR A 626 24.60 -3.53 -12.52
C TYR A 626 23.78 -2.93 -11.36
N ALA A 627 23.98 -3.35 -10.11
CA ALA A 627 23.32 -2.74 -8.96
C ALA A 627 23.91 -1.35 -8.66
N TRP A 628 25.23 -1.23 -8.84
CA TRP A 628 25.97 -0.03 -8.53
C TRP A 628 26.71 0.45 -9.78
N ARG A 629 26.49 1.71 -10.18
CA ARG A 629 27.25 2.40 -11.24
C ARG A 629 27.66 3.80 -10.80
N ALA A 630 28.86 4.26 -11.14
CA ALA A 630 29.34 5.60 -10.82
C ALA A 630 29.78 6.34 -12.09
N CYS A 631 29.48 7.62 -12.21
CA CYS A 631 30.03 8.43 -13.30
C CYS A 631 31.48 8.86 -13.01
N GLY A 632 32.22 9.25 -14.06
CA GLY A 632 33.59 9.72 -13.95
C GLY A 632 33.82 10.80 -12.87
N PRO A 633 32.96 11.83 -12.74
CA PRO A 633 33.05 12.79 -11.64
C PRO A 633 33.01 12.16 -10.24
N CYS A 634 32.06 11.26 -9.97
CA CYS A 634 31.94 10.57 -8.68
C CYS A 634 33.13 9.69 -8.34
N VAL A 635 33.71 9.07 -9.36
CA VAL A 635 34.92 8.28 -9.26
C VAL A 635 36.12 9.16 -8.86
N LYS A 636 36.21 10.37 -9.43
CA LYS A 636 37.30 11.33 -9.16
C LYS A 636 37.21 11.96 -7.76
N THR A 637 36.00 12.21 -7.26
CA THR A 637 35.78 12.83 -5.93
C THR A 637 35.90 11.86 -4.75
N ALA A 638 36.40 10.63 -4.98
CA ALA A 638 36.70 9.63 -3.96
C ALA A 638 35.53 9.23 -3.05
N ALA A 639 34.29 9.20 -3.58
CA ALA A 639 33.22 8.48 -2.92
C ALA A 639 33.61 6.98 -2.86
N SER A 640 33.80 6.43 -1.66
CA SER A 640 34.03 4.99 -1.48
C SER A 640 32.74 4.24 -1.80
N PHE A 641 32.55 3.96 -3.08
CA PHE A 641 31.36 3.32 -3.63
C PHE A 641 31.21 1.85 -3.19
N CYS A 642 32.36 1.19 -3.00
CA CYS A 642 32.45 -0.11 -2.35
C CYS A 642 33.83 -0.21 -1.67
N SER A 643 33.98 -1.17 -0.76
CA SER A 643 35.26 -1.45 -0.09
C SER A 643 36.26 -2.22 -0.97
N HIS A 644 35.89 -2.58 -2.20
CA HIS A 644 36.75 -3.30 -3.12
C HIS A 644 37.80 -2.39 -3.76
N ALA A 645 38.97 -2.96 -4.06
CA ALA A 645 40.07 -2.27 -4.70
C ALA A 645 39.68 -1.71 -6.08
N LYS A 646 40.27 -0.56 -6.46
CA LYS A 646 40.08 0.06 -7.78
C LYS A 646 40.44 -0.86 -8.96
N SER A 647 41.28 -1.88 -8.74
CA SER A 647 41.61 -2.89 -9.75
C SER A 647 40.42 -3.77 -10.15
N ALA A 648 39.37 -3.81 -9.34
CA ALA A 648 38.12 -4.51 -9.66
C ALA A 648 37.14 -3.64 -10.47
N TRP A 649 37.54 -2.41 -10.85
CA TRP A 649 36.63 -1.49 -11.53
C TRP A 649 36.64 -1.70 -13.03
N GLU A 650 35.46 -1.76 -13.61
CA GLU A 650 35.20 -1.95 -15.03
C GLU A 650 34.48 -0.73 -15.61
N THR A 651 34.75 -0.43 -16.87
CA THR A 651 34.10 0.66 -17.60
C THR A 651 32.93 0.15 -18.42
N LEU A 652 31.82 0.89 -18.36
CA LEU A 652 30.62 0.63 -19.13
C LEU A 652 30.42 1.79 -20.11
N LYS A 653 30.33 1.46 -21.40
CA LYS A 653 30.02 2.42 -22.46
C LYS A 653 28.50 2.62 -22.55
N PRO A 654 28.03 3.84 -22.88
CA PRO A 654 26.64 4.05 -23.23
C PRO A 654 26.18 3.08 -24.34
N PRO A 655 24.95 2.54 -24.30
CA PRO A 655 24.50 1.53 -25.26
C PRO A 655 24.65 1.93 -26.73
N ALA A 656 24.32 3.18 -27.06
CA ALA A 656 24.46 3.69 -28.43
C ALA A 656 25.92 3.75 -28.90
N ARG A 657 26.86 4.11 -28.01
CA ARG A 657 28.28 4.14 -28.32
C ARG A 657 28.82 2.73 -28.55
N PHE A 658 28.48 1.80 -27.66
CA PHE A 658 28.85 0.39 -27.80
C PHE A 658 28.33 -0.19 -29.13
N LEU A 659 27.08 0.09 -29.49
CA LEU A 659 26.47 -0.41 -30.73
C LEU A 659 27.24 0.05 -31.99
N GLN A 660 27.61 1.33 -32.05
CA GLN A 660 28.35 1.90 -33.17
C GLN A 660 29.74 1.25 -33.31
N GLU A 661 30.44 1.07 -32.19
CA GLU A 661 31.77 0.46 -32.17
C GLU A 661 31.74 -1.03 -32.51
N LYS A 662 30.70 -1.74 -32.03
CA LYS A 662 30.44 -3.14 -32.39
C LYS A 662 30.19 -3.28 -33.89
N ARG A 663 29.44 -2.35 -34.50
CA ARG A 663 29.22 -2.32 -35.97
C ARG A 663 30.51 -2.17 -36.75
N LEU A 664 31.39 -1.25 -36.35
CA LEU A 664 32.70 -1.11 -36.98
C LEU A 664 33.53 -2.39 -36.84
N THR A 665 33.54 -2.99 -35.65
CA THR A 665 34.24 -4.25 -35.39
C THR A 665 33.77 -5.37 -36.31
N LEU A 666 32.44 -5.54 -36.45
CA LEU A 666 31.86 -6.57 -37.29
C LEU A 666 32.11 -6.32 -38.78
N LEU A 667 31.98 -5.08 -39.25
CA LEU A 667 32.28 -4.71 -40.64
C LEU A 667 33.75 -4.97 -41.00
N ALA A 668 34.68 -4.70 -40.08
CA ALA A 668 36.10 -5.02 -40.26
C ALA A 668 36.34 -6.53 -40.32
N GLN A 669 35.70 -7.31 -39.43
CA GLN A 669 35.78 -8.77 -39.44
C GLN A 669 35.22 -9.39 -40.73
N LEU A 670 34.13 -8.83 -41.25
CA LEU A 670 33.52 -9.22 -42.53
C LEU A 670 34.26 -8.66 -43.75
N THR A 671 35.33 -7.88 -43.56
CA THR A 671 36.08 -7.20 -44.63
C THR A 671 35.23 -6.33 -45.56
N ASN A 672 34.10 -5.82 -45.07
CA ASN A 672 33.19 -4.96 -45.82
C ASN A 672 33.63 -3.50 -45.73
N TRP A 673 34.72 -3.17 -46.42
CA TRP A 673 35.41 -1.88 -46.29
C TRP A 673 34.60 -0.68 -46.81
N SER A 674 33.70 -0.88 -47.78
CA SER A 674 32.85 0.19 -48.31
C SER A 674 31.85 0.68 -47.25
N GLU A 675 31.13 -0.24 -46.60
CA GLU A 675 30.24 0.12 -45.49
C GLU A 675 31.03 0.53 -44.24
N TYR A 676 32.20 -0.08 -43.99
CA TYR A 676 33.09 0.33 -42.88
C TYR A 676 33.45 1.82 -42.96
N GLN A 677 33.87 2.31 -44.13
CA GLN A 677 34.25 3.71 -44.31
C GLN A 677 33.07 4.67 -44.10
N LYS A 678 31.88 4.28 -44.58
CA LYS A 678 30.64 5.03 -44.34
C LYS A 678 30.31 5.10 -42.85
N TYR A 679 30.38 3.99 -42.13
CA TYR A 679 30.11 3.98 -40.69
C TYR A 679 31.20 4.63 -39.84
N CYS A 680 32.45 4.75 -40.33
CA CYS A 680 33.46 5.59 -39.70
C CYS A 680 33.02 7.05 -39.68
N GLN A 681 32.43 7.55 -40.78
CA GLN A 681 31.88 8.91 -40.84
C GLN A 681 30.68 9.08 -39.91
N VAL A 682 29.79 8.09 -39.84
CA VAL A 682 28.64 8.08 -38.91
C VAL A 682 29.09 8.11 -37.45
N TYR A 683 30.08 7.29 -37.08
CA TYR A 683 30.64 7.28 -35.73
C TYR A 683 31.38 8.58 -35.40
N ALA A 684 32.15 9.13 -36.33
CA ALA A 684 32.81 10.42 -36.14
C ALA A 684 31.79 11.55 -35.93
N ALA A 685 30.70 11.56 -36.70
CA ALA A 685 29.60 12.51 -36.53
C ALA A 685 28.89 12.34 -35.18
N TYR A 686 28.67 11.09 -34.74
CA TYR A 686 28.14 10.79 -33.40
C TYR A 686 29.07 11.33 -32.30
N CYS A 687 30.36 11.04 -32.39
CA CYS A 687 31.35 11.49 -31.40
C CYS A 687 31.44 13.01 -31.35
N ALA A 688 31.37 13.70 -32.50
CA ALA A 688 31.33 15.15 -32.56
C ALA A 688 30.04 15.71 -31.94
N LYS A 689 28.87 15.14 -32.28
CA LYS A 689 27.56 15.58 -31.76
C LYS A 689 27.47 15.45 -30.24
N PHE A 690 28.02 14.37 -29.68
CA PHE A 690 27.98 14.10 -28.25
C PHE A 690 29.32 14.33 -27.55
N GLU A 691 30.24 15.09 -28.16
CA GLU A 691 31.52 15.53 -27.57
C GLU A 691 32.28 14.40 -26.85
N VAL A 692 32.33 13.22 -27.47
CA VAL A 692 33.02 12.05 -26.90
C VAL A 692 34.53 12.34 -26.82
N PRO A 693 35.18 12.18 -25.65
CA PRO A 693 36.61 12.42 -25.49
C PRO A 693 37.45 11.60 -26.48
N LYS A 694 38.49 12.21 -27.07
CA LYS A 694 39.30 11.56 -28.12
C LYS A 694 39.99 10.28 -27.64
N ASP A 695 40.39 10.23 -26.38
CA ASP A 695 41.00 9.07 -25.72
C ASP A 695 40.00 7.93 -25.44
N GLU A 696 38.70 8.20 -25.54
CA GLU A 696 37.63 7.19 -25.41
C GLU A 696 37.08 6.70 -26.77
N GLN A 697 37.54 7.27 -27.89
CA GLN A 697 37.09 6.90 -29.24
C GLN A 697 37.84 5.68 -29.77
N VAL A 698 37.16 4.85 -30.57
CA VAL A 698 37.81 3.71 -31.24
C VAL A 698 38.72 4.18 -32.37
N GLU A 699 39.93 3.62 -32.44
CA GLU A 699 40.85 3.83 -33.56
C GLU A 699 40.36 3.09 -34.82
N PHE A 700 40.30 3.80 -35.94
CA PHE A 700 39.88 3.20 -37.21
C PHE A 700 40.94 2.27 -37.78
N VAL A 701 40.49 1.06 -38.12
CA VAL A 701 41.32 0.04 -38.77
C VAL A 701 41.60 0.46 -40.21
N GLN A 702 42.87 0.46 -40.60
CA GLN A 702 43.28 0.75 -41.97
C GLN A 702 43.20 -0.53 -42.83
N PRO A 703 42.63 -0.49 -44.05
CA PRO A 703 42.43 -1.68 -44.88
C PRO A 703 43.71 -2.50 -45.15
N TRP A 704 44.88 -1.85 -45.15
CA TRP A 704 46.18 -2.47 -45.42
C TRP A 704 46.87 -3.07 -44.18
N SER A 705 46.28 -2.92 -42.99
CA SER A 705 46.82 -3.46 -41.73
C SER A 705 46.43 -4.92 -41.45
N VAL A 706 45.40 -5.44 -42.13
CA VAL A 706 44.97 -6.84 -42.03
C VAL A 706 45.66 -7.65 -43.14
N ARG A 707 46.88 -8.14 -42.89
CA ARG A 707 47.56 -9.04 -43.84
C ARG A 707 46.84 -10.40 -43.88
N PRO A 708 46.49 -10.96 -45.06
CA PRO A 708 46.06 -12.34 -45.12
C PRO A 708 47.20 -13.23 -44.63
N PRO A 709 46.91 -14.38 -44.01
CA PRO A 709 47.96 -15.22 -43.46
C PRO A 709 48.84 -15.73 -44.60
N MET A 710 50.16 -15.73 -44.38
CA MET A 710 51.22 -15.85 -45.41
C MET A 710 51.14 -17.09 -46.33
N TRP A 711 50.28 -18.07 -46.05
CA TRP A 711 50.10 -19.27 -46.87
C TRP A 711 49.34 -19.03 -48.17
N LEU A 712 48.56 -17.94 -48.30
CA LEU A 712 47.90 -17.58 -49.57
C LEU A 712 48.83 -16.89 -50.58
N LEU A 713 49.96 -16.33 -50.14
CA LEU A 713 50.97 -15.74 -51.03
C LEU A 713 51.93 -16.80 -51.62
N ALA A 714 52.00 -17.99 -51.03
CA ALA A 714 52.84 -19.08 -51.52
C ALA A 714 52.24 -19.83 -52.73
N THR A 715 50.91 -19.83 -52.89
CA THR A 715 50.23 -20.51 -54.01
C THR A 715 50.15 -19.68 -55.30
N ALA A 716 50.40 -18.37 -55.25
CA ALA A 716 50.38 -17.50 -56.43
C ALA A 716 51.73 -17.43 -57.18
N LEU A 717 52.83 -17.86 -56.56
CA LEU A 717 54.18 -17.83 -57.16
C LEU A 717 54.65 -19.18 -57.73
N ILE A 718 53.94 -20.28 -57.48
CA ILE A 718 54.27 -21.61 -58.06
C ILE A 718 53.57 -21.84 -59.41
N SER A 719 52.53 -21.09 -59.74
CA SER A 719 51.75 -21.25 -60.98
C SER A 719 52.35 -20.56 -62.22
N VAL A 720 53.46 -19.82 -62.08
CA VAL A 720 54.10 -19.08 -63.20
C VAL A 720 55.35 -19.80 -63.74
N PHE A 721 55.84 -20.86 -63.10
CA PHE A 721 57.09 -21.53 -63.49
C PHE A 721 56.95 -22.89 -64.23
N VAL A 722 55.73 -23.38 -64.51
CA VAL A 722 55.53 -24.71 -65.16
C VAL A 722 55.03 -24.64 -66.63
N CYS A 723 54.77 -23.47 -67.20
CA CYS A 723 54.26 -23.35 -68.58
C CYS A 723 55.32 -23.06 -69.68
N ARG A 724 56.60 -23.39 -69.46
CA ARG A 724 57.65 -23.36 -70.49
C ARG A 724 58.58 -24.56 -70.40
N THR A 725 58.10 -25.73 -70.81
CA THR A 725 58.86 -26.76 -71.56
C THR A 725 58.01 -28.04 -71.62
N TRP A 726 57.32 -28.28 -72.74
CA TRP A 726 57.35 -29.57 -73.46
C TRP A 726 56.43 -29.51 -74.68
N CYS A 727 57.06 -29.34 -75.84
CA CYS A 727 56.56 -29.77 -77.15
C CYS A 727 57.16 -31.17 -77.38
N PRO A 728 56.48 -32.11 -78.08
CA PRO A 728 56.93 -32.36 -79.46
C PRO A 728 55.86 -32.88 -80.46
N GLN A 729 56.08 -32.47 -81.72
CA GLN A 729 56.02 -33.22 -82.99
C GLN A 729 54.80 -34.12 -83.33
N HIS A 730 54.02 -33.71 -84.34
CA HIS A 730 54.06 -34.32 -85.68
C HIS A 730 53.47 -33.38 -86.74
#